data_AF-A0A520VZX8-F1
#
_entry.id   AF-A0A520VZX8-F1
#
_cell.length_a   1.000
_cell.length_b   1.000
_cell.length_c   1.000
_cell.angle_alpha   90.00
_cell.angle_beta   90.00
_cell.angle_gamma   90.00
#
_symmetry.space_group_name_H-M   'P 1'
#
loop_
_entity.id
_entity.type
_entity.pdbx_description
1 polymer ?
#
loop_
_entity_poly.entity_id
_entity_poly.type
_entity_poly.pdbx_seq_one_letter_code
_entity_poly.pdbx_strand_id
1 'polypeptide(L)'
;MFSGIYFILKNNFLFNIAGLFLITIFIQNCAEPENNDSVEESAYENTLTNQTVGDGSFGAIDDYFYDFNDAIDAKFFRYSKSRFGTSYDKYITSYPYPPDNMVMKNFPDYLLDVAPDSFQFVVRHPIDTLVIGADTITSDIGKIVEDSLVLSSSQFKNLESIEWDFDAEPSLQRYRLRNSAWVQEDTMLYYADTFDVKSYWAVVDTPLINNGFMFVDTAEWQDTSYSFIKDEMMIFTNNFEFTKTQMHLDSLIFRINTDCNDNNSWDQAETGIDDFNGDGDMRDIFFENNDNFDYNGDGALQDIVYEFVDRGNGILDPAETYYDINENGFFDLNEPYEDRNCNGRWDDAEIVDSGNGRFDDVEEYTFKDADGDGENEKHLYKIGSVPNNILVDWSDSESPQLLLSINIGDDLIDRWGNVYEDIIETVSFVDVKRKEVGDIDSLVTLYTNDVVGVIDSPAQNPDDFYVTKTEFISNRTGDDGLRVDYDYQIFSKDDHVNQHIYKSYFLPLGFYWSEYQVDQGFWQKNQLEKDIYMYTYNGLLRDGEHVDTAYYDSTEIAVYLIEKSFQVEKSQVTVPAAKIRSVFENGSYTCLRDYSIADLDSDCPQVDTTFVDCFKVTTTTNMTMMGSGVEYGQKVYTWLAKDQGIVKSDLYIRWTENPYFDNPNATGEIDESGQVWSGFSRIELAEINVEKSGNVFRRLSSPAQIVKMQDFENIPDFDYDPYKISNQTGFHTINFDEDLK
;
A
#
# COMPACT_ATOMS: atom_id res chain seq x y z
N MET A 1 52.58 -17.52 -26.74
CA MET A 1 53.03 -18.85 -26.27
C MET A 1 51.93 -19.86 -26.57
N PHE A 2 52.15 -21.16 -26.33
CA PHE A 2 51.25 -22.32 -26.55
C PHE A 2 49.73 -22.02 -26.44
N SER A 3 48.81 -22.44 -27.33
CA SER A 3 48.74 -23.49 -28.38
C SER A 3 48.52 -24.94 -27.93
N GLY A 4 47.47 -25.58 -28.46
CA GLY A 4 46.96 -26.93 -28.16
C GLY A 4 45.41 -26.93 -28.10
N ILE A 5 44.57 -27.39 -29.05
CA ILE A 5 44.60 -28.32 -30.21
C ILE A 5 44.11 -29.76 -29.90
N TYR A 6 43.09 -30.21 -30.68
CA TYR A 6 42.54 -31.57 -30.85
C TYR A 6 41.72 -32.21 -29.68
N PHE A 7 40.85 -33.22 -29.90
CA PHE A 7 40.52 -34.01 -31.12
C PHE A 7 38.99 -34.25 -31.30
N ILE A 8 38.60 -34.59 -32.54
CA ILE A 8 37.25 -34.96 -33.04
C ILE A 8 36.97 -36.48 -32.83
N LEU A 9 35.70 -36.93 -32.86
CA LEU A 9 35.12 -38.22 -33.38
C LEU A 9 33.97 -38.76 -32.46
N LYS A 10 32.95 -39.53 -32.89
CA LYS A 10 32.16 -39.60 -34.16
C LYS A 10 30.95 -40.55 -34.01
N ASN A 11 29.90 -40.35 -34.81
CA ASN A 11 28.85 -41.32 -35.23
C ASN A 11 27.94 -42.04 -34.21
N ASN A 12 26.62 -41.79 -34.38
CA ASN A 12 25.52 -42.74 -34.64
C ASN A 12 25.55 -44.19 -34.09
N PHE A 13 24.41 -44.66 -33.54
CA PHE A 13 23.61 -45.75 -34.13
C PHE A 13 22.12 -45.68 -33.69
N LEU A 14 21.23 -46.51 -34.24
CA LEU A 14 19.76 -46.39 -34.13
C LEU A 14 19.04 -47.66 -33.59
N PHE A 15 17.79 -47.44 -33.17
CA PHE A 15 16.58 -48.28 -33.37
C PHE A 15 16.14 -49.38 -32.36
N ASN A 16 14.80 -49.42 -32.21
CA ASN A 16 13.89 -50.54 -31.87
C ASN A 16 13.73 -51.01 -30.40
N ILE A 17 12.59 -51.60 -29.97
CA ILE A 17 11.13 -51.35 -30.20
C ILE A 17 10.30 -52.29 -29.28
N ALA A 18 9.07 -51.90 -28.88
CA ALA A 18 8.11 -52.67 -28.05
C ALA A 18 8.59 -52.98 -26.60
N GLY A 19 7.77 -53.29 -25.58
CA GLY A 19 6.33 -53.59 -25.44
C GLY A 19 6.17 -54.70 -24.36
N LEU A 20 5.07 -54.95 -23.67
CA LEU A 20 3.69 -54.42 -23.69
C LEU A 20 2.93 -55.03 -22.47
N PHE A 21 2.17 -54.26 -21.67
CA PHE A 21 0.84 -54.66 -21.10
C PHE A 21 0.21 -53.58 -20.19
N LEU A 22 -1.13 -53.64 -20.05
CA LEU A 22 -1.96 -52.77 -19.22
C LEU A 22 -2.41 -53.46 -17.92
N ILE A 23 -2.88 -52.67 -16.95
CA ILE A 23 -4.24 -52.80 -16.40
C ILE A 23 -4.75 -51.41 -15.99
N THR A 24 -6.05 -51.17 -16.12
CA THR A 24 -6.73 -49.88 -15.90
C THR A 24 -7.70 -49.94 -14.72
N ILE A 25 -8.00 -48.79 -14.12
CA ILE A 25 -9.34 -48.46 -13.59
C ILE A 25 -9.52 -46.92 -13.61
N PHE A 26 -10.74 -46.48 -13.91
CA PHE A 26 -11.14 -45.07 -13.99
C PHE A 26 -11.67 -44.55 -12.64
N ILE A 27 -11.50 -43.25 -12.39
CA ILE A 27 -12.60 -42.38 -11.95
C ILE A 27 -12.59 -41.09 -12.80
N GLN A 28 -13.79 -40.65 -13.20
CA GLN A 28 -14.13 -39.46 -14.00
C GLN A 28 -14.42 -38.26 -13.07
N ASN A 29 -14.63 -37.00 -13.47
CA ASN A 29 -14.44 -36.22 -14.70
C ASN A 29 -14.61 -34.75 -14.27
N CYS A 30 -14.00 -33.80 -14.98
CA CYS A 30 -14.73 -32.69 -15.61
C CYS A 30 -13.75 -31.90 -16.49
N ALA A 31 -13.99 -31.91 -17.80
CA ALA A 31 -13.41 -30.93 -18.71
C ALA A 31 -14.44 -29.80 -18.87
N GLU A 32 -13.99 -28.55 -18.84
CA GLU A 32 -14.76 -27.46 -19.41
C GLU A 32 -14.76 -27.60 -20.95
N PRO A 33 -15.82 -27.14 -21.63
CA PRO A 33 -15.95 -27.32 -23.07
C PRO A 33 -14.93 -26.49 -23.85
N GLU A 34 -14.56 -26.96 -25.04
CA GLU A 34 -13.99 -26.09 -26.08
C GLU A 34 -15.07 -25.08 -26.48
N ASN A 35 -15.08 -23.93 -25.81
CA ASN A 35 -15.99 -22.85 -26.16
C ASN A 35 -15.47 -22.18 -27.44
N ASN A 36 -15.96 -22.66 -28.58
CA ASN A 36 -15.51 -22.26 -29.91
C ASN A 36 -16.12 -20.90 -30.34
N ASP A 37 -16.12 -19.94 -29.41
CA ASP A 37 -16.37 -18.53 -29.68
C ASP A 37 -15.10 -17.98 -30.33
N SER A 38 -15.22 -17.61 -31.61
CA SER A 38 -14.21 -16.79 -32.26
C SER A 38 -14.27 -15.39 -31.64
N VAL A 39 -13.48 -15.18 -30.59
CA VAL A 39 -13.08 -13.83 -30.18
C VAL A 39 -12.40 -13.22 -31.40
N GLU A 40 -13.07 -12.25 -32.01
CA GLU A 40 -12.39 -11.35 -32.94
C GLU A 40 -11.43 -10.53 -32.09
N GLU A 41 -10.13 -10.89 -32.16
CA GLU A 41 -9.07 -9.96 -31.76
C GLU A 41 -9.30 -8.70 -32.58
N SER A 42 -9.75 -7.63 -31.94
CA SER A 42 -9.88 -6.30 -32.54
C SER A 42 -8.48 -5.81 -32.90
N ALA A 43 -8.02 -6.19 -34.09
CA ALA A 43 -6.71 -5.84 -34.61
C ALA A 43 -6.67 -4.33 -34.83
N TYR A 44 -6.16 -3.60 -33.84
CA TYR A 44 -6.05 -2.13 -33.83
C TYR A 44 -5.58 -1.63 -35.19
N GLU A 45 -6.46 -0.92 -35.90
CA GLU A 45 -6.13 -0.41 -37.22
C GLU A 45 -5.27 0.85 -37.06
N ASN A 46 -4.29 1.02 -37.94
CA ASN A 46 -3.31 2.07 -37.75
C ASN A 46 -2.62 2.50 -39.06
N THR A 47 -2.83 3.77 -39.44
CA THR A 47 -2.31 4.35 -40.68
C THR A 47 -0.98 5.09 -40.52
N LEU A 48 -0.35 5.09 -39.33
CA LEU A 48 0.88 5.86 -39.06
C LEU A 48 2.06 5.50 -39.98
N THR A 49 2.11 4.25 -40.46
CA THR A 49 3.16 3.76 -41.38
C THR A 49 2.88 4.07 -42.85
N ASN A 50 1.67 4.48 -43.21
CA ASN A 50 1.26 4.78 -44.58
C ASN A 50 1.59 6.23 -44.95
N GLN A 51 2.29 6.43 -46.07
CA GLN A 51 2.59 7.78 -46.59
C GLN A 51 1.37 8.46 -47.23
N THR A 52 0.41 7.66 -47.71
CA THR A 52 -0.85 8.10 -48.31
C THR A 52 -1.99 7.19 -47.83
N VAL A 53 -3.14 7.79 -47.55
CA VAL A 53 -4.36 7.15 -47.04
C VAL A 53 -5.58 7.65 -47.84
N GLY A 54 -6.72 6.96 -47.73
CA GLY A 54 -7.99 7.34 -48.36
C GLY A 54 -7.90 7.62 -49.86
N ASP A 55 -8.53 8.71 -50.31
CA ASP A 55 -8.41 9.22 -51.69
C ASP A 55 -7.09 9.95 -51.99
N GLY A 56 -6.23 10.10 -50.97
CA GLY A 56 -4.95 10.83 -51.03
C GLY A 56 -5.07 12.33 -50.82
N SER A 57 -6.25 12.86 -50.50
CA SER A 57 -6.43 14.27 -50.14
C SER A 57 -6.07 14.56 -48.68
N PHE A 58 -5.62 15.79 -48.43
CA PHE A 58 -5.17 16.25 -47.13
C PHE A 58 -5.38 17.76 -46.99
N GLY A 59 -5.41 18.24 -45.75
CA GLY A 59 -5.47 19.67 -45.41
C GLY A 59 -4.58 19.97 -44.20
N ALA A 60 -3.94 21.13 -44.19
CA ALA A 60 -3.21 21.59 -43.01
C ALA A 60 -4.19 21.96 -41.89
N ILE A 61 -3.94 21.57 -40.65
CA ILE A 61 -4.84 21.83 -39.53
C ILE A 61 -5.04 23.34 -39.25
N ASP A 62 -4.11 24.19 -39.69
CA ASP A 62 -4.22 25.66 -39.68
C ASP A 62 -5.29 26.21 -40.63
N ASP A 63 -5.63 25.50 -41.71
CA ASP A 63 -6.68 25.90 -42.66
C ASP A 63 -8.09 25.52 -42.14
N TYR A 64 -8.20 24.60 -41.18
CA TYR A 64 -9.45 23.89 -40.83
C TYR A 64 -9.85 23.99 -39.35
N PHE A 65 -8.91 24.16 -38.43
CA PHE A 65 -9.17 24.47 -37.02
C PHE A 65 -8.93 25.96 -36.75
N TYR A 66 -9.36 26.47 -35.60
CA TYR A 66 -9.20 27.87 -35.23
C TYR A 66 -7.71 28.28 -35.09
N ASP A 67 -7.35 29.43 -35.64
CA ASP A 67 -6.15 30.18 -35.22
C ASP A 67 -6.54 31.11 -34.08
N PHE A 68 -6.28 30.67 -32.85
CA PHE A 68 -6.63 31.41 -31.64
C PHE A 68 -5.76 32.67 -31.40
N ASN A 69 -4.91 33.09 -32.34
CA ASN A 69 -4.29 34.43 -32.35
C ASN A 69 -5.26 35.53 -32.84
N ASP A 70 -6.19 35.17 -33.74
CA ASP A 70 -7.32 36.02 -34.12
C ASP A 70 -8.35 36.04 -32.98
N ALA A 71 -9.10 37.14 -32.82
CA ALA A 71 -10.23 37.15 -31.89
C ALA A 71 -11.47 36.59 -32.60
N ILE A 72 -12.09 35.58 -32.00
CA ILE A 72 -13.14 34.74 -32.59
C ILE A 72 -14.34 34.76 -31.65
N ASP A 73 -15.51 35.13 -32.19
CA ASP A 73 -16.82 34.95 -31.57
C ASP A 73 -17.65 34.05 -32.51
N ALA A 74 -17.94 32.83 -32.05
CA ALA A 74 -18.62 31.80 -32.82
C ALA A 74 -19.91 31.36 -32.09
N LYS A 75 -21.04 31.56 -32.75
CA LYS A 75 -22.37 31.24 -32.23
C LYS A 75 -22.92 29.98 -32.88
N PHE A 76 -23.31 29.01 -32.06
CA PHE A 76 -23.88 27.73 -32.45
C PHE A 76 -25.31 27.59 -31.90
N PHE A 77 -26.14 26.81 -32.59
CA PHE A 77 -27.34 26.22 -32.01
C PHE A 77 -27.00 24.93 -31.29
N ARG A 78 -27.39 24.83 -30.01
CA ARG A 78 -27.27 23.64 -29.17
C ARG A 78 -28.59 22.87 -29.17
N TYR A 79 -28.50 21.57 -29.42
CA TYR A 79 -29.58 20.61 -29.31
C TYR A 79 -29.21 19.61 -28.21
N SER A 80 -29.91 19.65 -27.08
CA SER A 80 -29.74 18.68 -25.99
C SER A 80 -30.29 17.30 -26.39
N LYS A 81 -29.89 16.27 -25.64
CA LYS A 81 -30.26 14.85 -25.78
C LYS A 81 -31.70 14.60 -26.27
N SER A 82 -32.69 15.18 -25.58
CA SER A 82 -34.13 15.02 -25.90
C SER A 82 -34.58 15.64 -27.24
N ARG A 83 -33.76 16.51 -27.84
CA ARG A 83 -34.00 17.14 -29.15
C ARG A 83 -32.91 16.83 -30.18
N PHE A 84 -31.87 16.07 -29.85
CA PHE A 84 -30.66 15.82 -30.65
C PHE A 84 -30.96 15.46 -32.13
N GLY A 85 -31.89 14.53 -32.37
CA GLY A 85 -32.32 14.11 -33.71
C GLY A 85 -33.27 15.06 -34.46
N THR A 86 -33.38 16.32 -34.05
CA THR A 86 -34.28 17.33 -34.64
C THR A 86 -33.48 18.27 -35.52
N SER A 87 -33.80 18.33 -36.82
CA SER A 87 -33.22 19.35 -37.72
C SER A 87 -33.77 20.75 -37.42
N TYR A 88 -33.01 21.78 -37.78
CA TYR A 88 -33.38 23.19 -37.59
C TYR A 88 -34.81 23.50 -38.06
N ASP A 89 -35.18 23.11 -39.30
CA ASP A 89 -36.54 23.29 -39.84
C ASP A 89 -37.63 22.65 -38.97
N LYS A 90 -37.39 21.42 -38.50
CA LYS A 90 -38.33 20.71 -37.63
C LYS A 90 -38.42 21.39 -36.26
N TYR A 91 -37.33 21.98 -35.77
CA TYR A 91 -37.31 22.72 -34.51
C TYR A 91 -38.16 24.00 -34.60
N ILE A 92 -37.87 24.89 -35.55
CA ILE A 92 -38.56 26.18 -35.70
C ILE A 92 -40.04 26.05 -36.11
N THR A 93 -40.45 24.89 -36.64
CA THR A 93 -41.87 24.57 -36.93
C THR A 93 -42.58 23.84 -35.79
N SER A 94 -41.85 23.29 -34.82
CA SER A 94 -42.44 22.58 -33.65
C SER A 94 -42.48 23.43 -32.39
N TYR A 95 -41.62 24.45 -32.28
CA TYR A 95 -41.47 25.30 -31.09
C TYR A 95 -41.59 26.78 -31.44
N PRO A 96 -42.15 27.63 -30.56
CA PRO A 96 -42.29 29.08 -30.81
C PRO A 96 -40.98 29.86 -30.56
N TYR A 97 -39.83 29.20 -30.61
CA TYR A 97 -38.49 29.74 -30.38
C TYR A 97 -37.43 28.92 -31.13
N PRO A 98 -36.29 29.54 -31.55
CA PRO A 98 -35.16 28.82 -32.15
C PRO A 98 -34.45 27.92 -31.13
N PRO A 99 -33.59 26.97 -31.55
CA PRO A 99 -32.78 26.18 -30.62
C PRO A 99 -31.97 27.06 -29.67
N ASP A 100 -31.71 26.59 -28.45
CA ASP A 100 -30.85 27.28 -27.46
C ASP A 100 -29.46 27.56 -28.08
N ASN A 101 -28.79 28.65 -27.69
CA ASN A 101 -27.48 28.99 -28.23
C ASN A 101 -26.32 28.45 -27.38
N MET A 102 -25.18 28.22 -28.01
CA MET A 102 -23.86 28.20 -27.37
C MET A 102 -22.99 29.26 -28.06
N VAL A 103 -22.34 30.13 -27.30
CA VAL A 103 -21.40 31.14 -27.81
C VAL A 103 -19.99 30.76 -27.34
N MET A 104 -19.07 30.57 -28.27
CA MET A 104 -17.64 30.37 -28.00
C MET A 104 -16.87 31.65 -28.28
N LYS A 105 -16.09 32.11 -27.31
CA LYS A 105 -15.12 33.21 -27.45
C LYS A 105 -13.73 32.71 -27.07
N ASN A 106 -12.71 33.14 -27.79
CA ASN A 106 -11.30 32.96 -27.38
C ASN A 106 -10.70 34.28 -26.87
N PHE A 107 -9.57 34.17 -26.17
CA PHE A 107 -8.98 35.29 -25.44
C PHE A 107 -7.48 35.46 -25.77
N PRO A 108 -7.12 35.97 -26.97
CA PRO A 108 -5.74 35.96 -27.47
C PRO A 108 -4.76 36.87 -26.71
N ASP A 109 -5.28 37.84 -25.95
CA ASP A 109 -4.47 38.76 -25.14
C ASP A 109 -4.21 38.21 -23.72
N TYR A 110 -4.58 36.96 -23.42
CA TYR A 110 -4.41 36.33 -22.11
C TYR A 110 -3.72 34.96 -22.23
N LEU A 111 -2.66 34.73 -21.43
CA LEU A 111 -1.84 33.51 -21.42
C LEU A 111 -1.77 32.89 -20.02
N LEU A 112 -1.40 31.60 -19.98
CA LEU A 112 -1.32 30.77 -18.79
C LEU A 112 0.14 30.31 -18.58
N ASP A 113 0.90 31.00 -17.73
CA ASP A 113 2.36 30.80 -17.52
C ASP A 113 2.70 30.31 -16.10
N VAL A 114 3.65 29.35 -16.01
CA VAL A 114 4.64 29.21 -14.90
C VAL A 114 5.92 28.52 -15.43
N ALA A 115 6.78 29.22 -16.18
CA ALA A 115 7.99 28.66 -16.80
C ALA A 115 9.13 28.27 -15.80
N PRO A 116 10.05 27.33 -16.15
CA PRO A 116 11.07 26.80 -15.22
C PRO A 116 12.13 27.78 -14.73
N ASP A 117 12.40 28.86 -15.48
CA ASP A 117 13.37 29.89 -15.11
C ASP A 117 12.80 30.93 -14.13
N SER A 118 11.57 30.72 -13.65
CA SER A 118 10.88 31.52 -12.63
C SER A 118 11.44 31.30 -11.21
N PHE A 119 12.77 31.41 -11.04
CA PHE A 119 13.47 31.25 -9.76
C PHE A 119 12.89 32.10 -8.61
N GLN A 120 12.21 33.20 -8.93
CA GLN A 120 11.46 34.04 -7.99
C GLN A 120 10.44 33.26 -7.14
N PHE A 121 9.82 32.21 -7.67
CA PHE A 121 8.80 31.41 -6.97
C PHE A 121 9.38 30.43 -5.94
N VAL A 122 10.69 30.18 -6.00
CA VAL A 122 11.44 29.31 -5.07
C VAL A 122 12.21 30.14 -4.02
N VAL A 123 12.10 31.48 -4.06
CA VAL A 123 12.69 32.36 -3.05
C VAL A 123 11.92 32.21 -1.74
N ARG A 124 12.53 31.53 -0.77
CA ARG A 124 11.99 31.42 0.60
C ARG A 124 12.08 32.77 1.32
N HIS A 125 10.93 33.41 1.50
CA HIS A 125 10.78 34.66 2.24
C HIS A 125 10.46 34.36 3.71
N PRO A 126 11.15 34.98 4.69
CA PRO A 126 10.84 34.77 6.11
C PRO A 126 9.47 35.37 6.46
N ILE A 127 8.68 34.63 7.23
CA ILE A 127 7.47 35.13 7.89
C ILE A 127 7.90 35.70 9.25
N ASP A 128 7.82 37.02 9.41
CA ASP A 128 7.97 37.65 10.72
C ASP A 128 6.73 37.34 11.56
N THR A 129 6.88 36.47 12.56
CA THR A 129 5.78 35.85 13.28
C THR A 129 5.20 36.81 14.33
N LEU A 130 4.24 37.63 13.91
CA LEU A 130 3.39 38.44 14.79
C LEU A 130 2.56 37.54 15.72
N VAL A 131 3.12 37.24 16.89
CA VAL A 131 2.59 36.29 17.88
C VAL A 131 1.16 36.65 18.32
N ILE A 132 0.20 35.81 17.93
CA ILE A 132 -1.16 35.78 18.50
C ILE A 132 -1.18 34.75 19.63
N GLY A 133 -0.59 35.13 20.76
CA GLY A 133 -0.44 34.27 21.95
C GLY A 133 0.00 35.10 23.15
N ALA A 134 -0.39 34.71 24.35
CA ALA A 134 -0.17 35.49 25.57
C ALA A 134 1.19 35.22 26.25
N ASP A 135 2.23 34.97 25.46
CA ASP A 135 3.61 34.81 25.94
C ASP A 135 4.58 35.66 25.11
N THR A 136 5.53 36.32 25.78
CA THR A 136 6.27 37.46 25.21
C THR A 136 7.78 37.25 25.24
N ILE A 137 8.27 36.45 24.29
CA ILE A 137 9.68 36.43 23.87
C ILE A 137 9.73 36.61 22.33
N THR A 138 10.78 37.26 21.84
CA THR A 138 10.97 37.66 20.44
C THR A 138 11.19 36.49 19.49
N SER A 139 10.70 36.64 18.25
CA SER A 139 10.62 35.67 17.15
C SER A 139 11.94 35.11 16.57
N ASP A 140 13.07 35.23 17.30
CA ASP A 140 14.42 34.87 16.84
C ASP A 140 15.20 33.93 17.79
N ILE A 141 14.66 33.56 18.97
CA ILE A 141 15.41 32.76 19.97
C ILE A 141 14.52 31.74 20.69
N GLY A 142 14.80 30.44 20.49
CA GLY A 142 14.56 29.36 21.44
C GLY A 142 13.15 29.25 22.05
N LYS A 143 12.23 28.56 21.36
CA LYS A 143 10.96 28.13 21.93
C LYS A 143 11.18 26.96 22.88
N ILE A 144 10.79 27.12 24.14
CA ILE A 144 10.79 26.03 25.13
C ILE A 144 9.55 25.15 24.92
N VAL A 145 9.72 23.84 24.88
CA VAL A 145 8.63 22.84 24.82
C VAL A 145 8.87 21.78 25.90
N GLU A 146 7.96 21.73 26.87
CA GLU A 146 7.90 20.68 27.90
C GLU A 146 7.31 19.40 27.30
N ASP A 147 7.98 18.27 27.51
CA ASP A 147 7.51 16.92 27.16
C ASP A 147 7.83 15.92 28.28
N SER A 148 7.31 14.69 28.17
CA SER A 148 7.44 13.66 29.19
C SER A 148 7.76 12.28 28.60
N LEU A 149 8.70 11.59 29.23
CA LEU A 149 9.16 10.27 28.84
C LEU A 149 8.91 9.25 29.95
N VAL A 150 8.20 8.17 29.63
CA VAL A 150 8.13 6.98 30.50
C VAL A 150 9.34 6.08 30.25
N LEU A 151 10.04 5.71 31.32
CA LEU A 151 10.95 4.57 31.38
C LEU A 151 10.29 3.47 32.23
N SER A 152 10.48 2.22 31.81
CA SER A 152 9.93 1.03 32.46
C SER A 152 11.05 0.06 32.82
N SER A 153 10.98 -0.54 34.00
CA SER A 153 11.87 -1.64 34.37
C SER A 153 11.62 -2.90 33.54
N SER A 154 12.55 -3.84 33.61
CA SER A 154 12.31 -5.21 33.19
C SER A 154 11.25 -5.84 34.09
N GLN A 155 10.40 -6.70 33.52
CA GLN A 155 9.47 -7.51 34.30
C GLN A 155 10.21 -8.73 34.88
N PHE A 156 10.03 -8.99 36.16
CA PHE A 156 10.53 -10.20 36.82
C PHE A 156 9.50 -10.79 37.79
N LYS A 157 9.80 -11.96 38.34
CA LYS A 157 9.03 -12.62 39.41
C LYS A 157 9.98 -12.99 40.53
N ASN A 158 9.44 -13.01 41.74
CA ASN A 158 10.10 -13.51 42.94
C ASN A 158 9.78 -15.00 43.11
N LEU A 159 10.79 -15.79 43.48
CA LEU A 159 10.63 -17.17 43.93
C LEU A 159 10.15 -17.13 45.39
N GLU A 160 8.91 -17.53 45.65
CA GLU A 160 8.27 -17.42 46.97
C GLU A 160 8.50 -18.68 47.82
N SER A 161 8.44 -19.86 47.18
CA SER A 161 8.77 -21.16 47.76
C SER A 161 9.07 -22.18 46.66
N ILE A 162 9.58 -23.34 47.05
CA ILE A 162 9.72 -24.54 46.21
C ILE A 162 9.04 -25.69 46.96
N GLU A 163 8.10 -26.39 46.32
CA GLU A 163 7.27 -27.43 46.97
C GLU A 163 7.37 -28.76 46.21
N TRP A 164 7.52 -29.89 46.90
CA TRP A 164 7.53 -31.22 46.29
C TRP A 164 6.15 -31.57 45.69
N ASP A 165 6.11 -32.02 44.44
CA ASP A 165 4.86 -32.22 43.71
C ASP A 165 4.29 -33.64 43.85
N PHE A 166 3.57 -33.88 44.94
CA PHE A 166 2.83 -35.12 45.21
C PHE A 166 1.65 -35.38 44.26
N ASP A 167 1.25 -34.43 43.41
CA ASP A 167 0.19 -34.64 42.42
C ASP A 167 0.65 -35.52 41.23
N ALA A 168 1.96 -35.80 41.13
CA ALA A 168 2.58 -36.56 40.04
C ALA A 168 2.67 -38.08 40.32
N GLU A 169 2.78 -38.88 39.25
CA GLU A 169 3.15 -40.30 39.36
C GLU A 169 4.52 -40.44 40.07
N PRO A 170 4.79 -41.49 40.87
CA PRO A 170 5.98 -41.56 41.75
C PRO A 170 7.32 -41.31 41.04
N SER A 171 7.55 -41.93 39.87
CA SER A 171 8.74 -41.74 39.03
C SER A 171 8.80 -40.39 38.30
N LEU A 172 7.82 -39.50 38.52
CA LEU A 172 7.72 -38.16 37.97
C LEU A 172 7.53 -37.08 39.05
N GLN A 173 7.50 -37.45 40.33
CA GLN A 173 7.55 -36.49 41.44
C GLN A 173 8.86 -35.71 41.43
N ARG A 174 8.79 -34.42 41.74
CA ARG A 174 9.92 -33.48 41.81
C ARG A 174 9.45 -32.14 42.37
N TYR A 175 10.41 -31.28 42.70
CA TYR A 175 10.14 -29.91 43.14
C TYR A 175 9.46 -29.03 42.08
N ARG A 176 8.47 -28.25 42.53
CA ARG A 176 7.64 -27.30 41.76
C ARG A 176 7.79 -25.89 42.34
N LEU A 177 8.36 -24.97 41.55
CA LEU A 177 8.65 -23.59 41.96
C LEU A 177 7.36 -22.75 42.06
N ARG A 178 7.18 -22.00 43.16
CA ARG A 178 6.12 -20.99 43.34
C ARG A 178 6.68 -19.60 43.04
N ASN A 179 6.12 -18.94 42.03
CA ASN A 179 6.56 -17.62 41.62
C ASN A 179 5.45 -16.57 41.76
N SER A 180 5.82 -15.39 42.24
CA SER A 180 4.93 -14.25 42.50
C SER A 180 4.15 -13.75 41.28
N ALA A 181 3.27 -12.76 41.49
CA ALA A 181 2.84 -11.88 40.40
C ALA A 181 4.05 -11.17 39.74
N TRP A 182 3.91 -10.69 38.51
CA TRP A 182 4.96 -9.92 37.85
C TRP A 182 5.23 -8.60 38.60
N VAL A 183 6.50 -8.30 38.83
CA VAL A 183 7.01 -7.05 39.41
C VAL A 183 7.59 -6.19 38.30
N GLN A 184 7.21 -4.92 38.29
CA GLN A 184 7.70 -3.86 37.40
C GLN A 184 7.50 -2.51 38.08
N GLU A 185 8.40 -1.55 37.85
CA GLU A 185 8.16 -0.14 38.13
C GLU A 185 8.34 0.71 36.87
N ASP A 186 7.56 1.78 36.79
CA ASP A 186 7.63 2.79 35.73
C ASP A 186 7.97 4.15 36.35
N THR A 187 8.70 5.00 35.62
CA THR A 187 9.03 6.37 36.03
C THR A 187 8.82 7.32 34.86
N MET A 188 8.08 8.40 35.11
CA MET A 188 7.90 9.50 34.16
C MET A 188 8.92 10.59 34.44
N LEU A 189 9.79 10.85 33.45
CA LEU A 189 10.76 11.94 33.44
C LEU A 189 10.19 13.09 32.61
N TYR A 190 10.22 14.29 33.15
CA TYR A 190 9.85 15.51 32.42
C TYR A 190 11.13 16.21 31.94
N TYR A 191 11.09 16.74 30.72
CA TYR A 191 12.20 17.48 30.13
C TYR A 191 11.67 18.63 29.25
N ALA A 192 12.50 19.64 29.06
CA ALA A 192 12.19 20.79 28.23
C ALA A 192 13.21 20.87 27.09
N ASP A 193 12.74 20.69 25.85
CA ASP A 193 13.52 21.00 24.65
C ASP A 193 13.49 22.52 24.41
N THR A 194 14.51 23.09 23.78
CA THR A 194 14.59 24.52 23.44
C THR A 194 15.18 24.69 22.04
N PHE A 195 14.30 24.92 21.06
CA PHE A 195 14.64 24.96 19.64
C PHE A 195 14.17 26.23 18.94
N ASP A 196 14.87 26.64 17.89
CA ASP A 196 14.48 27.80 17.10
C ASP A 196 13.32 27.44 16.16
N VAL A 197 12.19 28.16 16.26
CA VAL A 197 11.09 28.05 15.29
C VAL A 197 11.27 29.11 14.22
N LYS A 198 11.38 28.69 12.96
CA LYS A 198 11.58 29.59 11.81
C LYS A 198 10.54 29.29 10.74
N SER A 199 9.74 30.30 10.38
CA SER A 199 8.67 30.18 9.39
C SER A 199 9.06 30.91 8.10
N TYR A 200 8.88 30.25 6.96
CA TYR A 200 9.12 30.81 5.63
C TYR A 200 7.90 30.58 4.75
N TRP A 201 7.69 31.45 3.77
CA TRP A 201 6.83 31.14 2.63
C TRP A 201 7.66 31.11 1.33
N ALA A 202 7.27 30.25 0.42
CA ALA A 202 7.66 30.26 -1.00
C ALA A 202 6.40 29.96 -1.82
N VAL A 203 6.45 30.07 -3.14
CA VAL A 203 5.32 29.65 -3.98
C VAL A 203 5.42 28.14 -4.23
N VAL A 204 6.62 27.60 -4.46
CA VAL A 204 6.90 26.16 -4.63
C VAL A 204 8.19 25.77 -3.90
N ASP A 205 8.31 24.54 -3.39
CA ASP A 205 9.55 24.02 -2.81
C ASP A 205 10.55 23.45 -3.85
N THR A 206 11.80 23.26 -3.44
CA THR A 206 12.91 22.82 -4.29
C THR A 206 12.93 21.32 -4.60
N PRO A 207 13.32 20.88 -5.81
CA PRO A 207 13.55 21.67 -7.04
C PRO A 207 12.33 21.65 -7.98
N LEU A 208 12.18 22.71 -8.76
CA LEU A 208 11.25 22.74 -9.89
C LEU A 208 11.54 21.62 -10.90
N ILE A 209 10.48 21.18 -11.57
CA ILE A 209 10.43 20.25 -12.70
C ILE A 209 11.58 20.40 -13.70
N ASN A 210 12.11 19.27 -14.19
CA ASN A 210 13.27 19.24 -15.08
C ASN A 210 12.99 19.84 -16.48
N ASN A 211 11.73 19.85 -16.92
CA ASN A 211 11.19 20.45 -18.14
C ASN A 211 9.72 20.85 -17.85
N GLY A 212 9.11 21.65 -18.73
CA GLY A 212 7.67 21.94 -18.68
C GLY A 212 7.28 23.20 -17.89
N PHE A 213 6.06 23.26 -17.39
CA PHE A 213 5.55 24.34 -16.51
C PHE A 213 4.53 23.78 -15.50
N MET A 214 4.33 24.48 -14.38
CA MET A 214 3.62 23.98 -13.19
C MET A 214 2.53 24.97 -12.73
N PHE A 215 1.25 24.60 -12.76
CA PHE A 215 0.19 25.45 -12.23
C PHE A 215 0.13 25.36 -10.71
N VAL A 216 -0.05 26.51 -10.06
CA VAL A 216 0.04 26.67 -8.60
C VAL A 216 -1.10 27.56 -8.10
N ASP A 217 -1.87 27.08 -7.11
CA ASP A 217 -2.98 27.82 -6.51
C ASP A 217 -2.47 28.80 -5.44
N THR A 218 -2.42 30.08 -5.76
CA THR A 218 -1.90 31.10 -4.82
C THR A 218 -2.88 31.51 -3.70
N ALA A 219 -4.08 30.93 -3.65
CA ALA A 219 -5.05 31.16 -2.58
C ALA A 219 -5.00 30.05 -1.52
N GLU A 220 -4.80 28.78 -1.92
CA GLU A 220 -4.59 27.66 -1.00
C GLU A 220 -3.11 27.53 -0.58
N TRP A 221 -2.87 27.20 0.68
CA TRP A 221 -1.53 27.12 1.27
C TRP A 221 -1.37 25.81 2.05
N GLN A 222 -0.41 25.00 1.65
CA GLN A 222 0.04 23.81 2.37
C GLN A 222 1.28 24.15 3.20
N ASP A 223 1.35 23.67 4.44
CA ASP A 223 2.57 23.74 5.25
C ASP A 223 3.34 22.42 5.25
N THR A 224 4.66 22.51 5.11
CA THR A 224 5.59 21.40 5.34
C THR A 224 6.57 21.80 6.45
N SER A 225 6.52 21.06 7.55
CA SER A 225 7.35 21.31 8.73
C SER A 225 8.51 20.30 8.83
N TYR A 226 9.74 20.81 8.81
CA TYR A 226 10.98 20.03 8.92
C TYR A 226 11.60 20.25 10.30
N SER A 227 11.80 19.18 11.07
CA SER A 227 12.58 19.21 12.31
C SER A 227 14.04 18.85 12.03
N PHE A 228 14.95 19.72 12.45
CA PHE A 228 16.39 19.46 12.45
C PHE A 228 16.81 19.05 13.86
N ILE A 229 17.41 17.86 13.97
CA ILE A 229 17.86 17.28 15.24
C ILE A 229 19.37 17.51 15.36
N LYS A 230 19.86 17.87 16.56
CA LYS A 230 21.29 18.03 16.86
C LYS A 230 22.02 16.68 16.79
N ASP A 231 23.30 16.70 16.45
CA ASP A 231 24.17 15.52 16.49
C ASP A 231 24.31 14.94 17.93
N GLU A 232 24.13 15.77 18.95
CA GLU A 232 24.11 15.36 20.37
C GLU A 232 22.66 15.11 20.82
N MET A 233 22.32 13.85 21.12
CA MET A 233 20.99 13.45 21.60
C MET A 233 20.85 13.62 23.12
N MET A 234 19.62 13.90 23.59
CA MET A 234 19.28 13.83 25.01
C MET A 234 19.27 12.37 25.48
N ILE A 235 20.07 12.07 26.51
CA ILE A 235 20.20 10.73 27.09
C ILE A 235 19.54 10.72 28.46
N PHE A 236 18.39 10.06 28.56
CA PHE A 236 17.69 9.83 29.82
C PHE A 236 18.07 8.46 30.37
N THR A 237 18.52 8.41 31.63
CA THR A 237 18.84 7.15 32.32
C THR A 237 18.17 7.15 33.69
N ASN A 238 17.47 6.08 34.02
CA ASN A 238 16.94 5.82 35.36
C ASN A 238 17.45 4.48 35.89
N ASN A 239 17.64 4.41 37.20
CA ASN A 239 18.04 3.21 37.92
C ASN A 239 16.85 2.75 38.75
N PHE A 240 16.31 1.58 38.45
CA PHE A 240 15.28 0.94 39.28
C PHE A 240 15.96 -0.03 40.24
N GLU A 241 15.86 0.21 41.55
CA GLU A 241 16.47 -0.62 42.59
C GLU A 241 15.47 -1.65 43.11
N PHE A 242 15.76 -2.94 42.95
CA PHE A 242 14.87 -4.03 43.32
C PHE A 242 15.55 -5.05 44.23
N THR A 243 14.83 -5.52 45.24
CA THR A 243 15.08 -6.82 45.86
C THR A 243 14.30 -7.90 45.11
N LYS A 244 14.98 -8.96 44.66
CA LYS A 244 14.33 -10.18 44.16
C LYS A 244 14.72 -11.38 45.00
N THR A 245 13.80 -12.33 45.14
CA THR A 245 14.11 -13.67 45.66
C THR A 245 14.32 -14.62 44.49
N GLN A 246 15.38 -15.41 44.55
CA GLN A 246 15.77 -16.36 43.51
C GLN A 246 16.37 -17.61 44.12
N MET A 247 16.52 -18.68 43.33
CA MET A 247 17.29 -19.84 43.76
C MET A 247 18.77 -19.47 43.84
N HIS A 248 19.46 -19.91 44.90
CA HIS A 248 20.89 -19.69 45.05
C HIS A 248 21.69 -20.32 43.89
N LEU A 249 22.84 -19.73 43.56
CA LEU A 249 23.69 -20.12 42.42
C LEU A 249 24.10 -21.60 42.42
N ASP A 250 24.11 -22.28 43.56
CA ASP A 250 24.48 -23.70 43.68
C ASP A 250 23.31 -24.67 43.46
N SER A 251 22.07 -24.17 43.43
CA SER A 251 20.87 -24.78 42.81
C SER A 251 20.67 -26.29 43.09
N LEU A 252 20.75 -26.66 44.38
CA LEU A 252 20.86 -28.05 44.86
C LEU A 252 19.84 -29.03 44.26
N ILE A 253 18.58 -28.62 44.09
CA ILE A 253 17.51 -29.50 43.59
C ILE A 253 17.74 -30.05 42.17
N PHE A 254 18.59 -29.38 41.38
CA PHE A 254 18.97 -29.81 40.03
C PHE A 254 20.16 -30.76 40.01
N ARG A 255 20.82 -30.99 41.15
CA ARG A 255 21.86 -32.01 41.27
C ARG A 255 21.28 -33.40 41.00
N ILE A 256 22.14 -34.26 40.47
CA ILE A 256 22.00 -35.71 40.34
C ILE A 256 23.23 -36.26 41.06
N ASN A 257 23.06 -37.18 42.00
CA ASN A 257 24.18 -37.76 42.72
C ASN A 257 25.07 -38.56 41.77
N THR A 258 26.39 -38.49 41.96
CA THR A 258 27.37 -39.35 41.29
C THR A 258 28.45 -39.89 42.25
N ASP A 259 28.24 -39.72 43.57
CA ASP A 259 28.93 -40.35 44.70
C ASP A 259 28.17 -41.64 45.06
N CYS A 260 28.31 -42.68 44.24
CA CYS A 260 27.36 -43.81 44.26
C CYS A 260 27.66 -44.89 45.30
N ASN A 261 28.76 -44.73 46.04
CA ASN A 261 28.98 -45.44 47.31
C ASN A 261 28.85 -44.55 48.54
N ASP A 262 28.46 -43.28 48.38
CA ASP A 262 28.32 -42.24 49.41
C ASP A 262 29.55 -42.20 50.35
N ASN A 263 30.70 -41.79 49.79
CA ASN A 263 31.99 -41.66 50.50
C ASN A 263 32.65 -40.27 50.37
N ASN A 264 32.06 -39.36 49.58
CA ASN A 264 32.51 -37.98 49.31
C ASN A 264 33.95 -37.87 48.74
N SER A 265 34.43 -38.90 48.04
CA SER A 265 35.81 -39.01 47.54
C SER A 265 35.88 -39.65 46.14
N TRP A 266 36.14 -38.82 45.12
CA TRP A 266 36.10 -39.26 43.71
C TRP A 266 36.80 -40.58 43.41
N ASP A 267 36.03 -41.54 42.90
CA ASP A 267 36.44 -42.92 42.78
C ASP A 267 36.77 -43.37 41.35
N GLN A 268 37.22 -44.62 41.21
CA GLN A 268 37.37 -45.31 39.92
C GLN A 268 36.25 -46.32 39.71
N ALA A 269 36.08 -46.77 38.45
CA ALA A 269 35.23 -47.90 38.13
C ALA A 269 35.60 -49.12 38.96
N GLU A 270 34.59 -49.94 39.26
CA GLU A 270 34.78 -51.11 40.10
C GLU A 270 35.60 -52.22 39.44
N THR A 271 36.15 -53.09 40.26
CA THR A 271 37.01 -54.18 39.80
C THR A 271 36.22 -55.48 39.72
N GLY A 272 35.86 -55.88 38.50
CA GLY A 272 35.41 -57.25 38.19
C GLY A 272 36.55 -58.26 38.42
N ILE A 273 36.21 -59.46 38.90
CA ILE A 273 37.17 -60.53 39.25
C ILE A 273 36.83 -61.86 38.54
N ASP A 274 37.66 -62.90 38.77
CA ASP A 274 37.57 -64.19 38.06
C ASP A 274 36.46 -65.11 38.65
N ASP A 275 35.60 -65.66 37.77
CA ASP A 275 34.55 -66.68 37.97
C ASP A 275 34.54 -67.45 39.32
N PHE A 276 33.43 -67.31 40.07
CA PHE A 276 33.19 -67.99 41.34
C PHE A 276 32.16 -69.13 41.31
N ASN A 277 31.33 -69.26 40.27
CA ASN A 277 30.36 -70.37 40.17
C ASN A 277 31.02 -71.62 39.53
N GLY A 278 32.02 -71.41 38.65
CA GLY A 278 32.82 -72.42 37.98
C GLY A 278 32.33 -72.85 36.58
N ASP A 279 31.44 -72.10 35.94
CA ASP A 279 30.97 -72.34 34.57
C ASP A 279 31.95 -71.88 33.47
N GLY A 280 32.84 -70.93 33.79
CA GLY A 280 33.90 -70.40 32.93
C GLY A 280 33.65 -69.01 32.32
N ASP A 281 32.55 -68.34 32.66
CA ASP A 281 32.24 -66.94 32.33
C ASP A 281 32.45 -66.03 33.56
N MET A 282 32.50 -64.72 33.37
CA MET A 282 32.85 -63.77 34.42
C MET A 282 31.75 -62.80 34.84
N ARG A 283 30.62 -62.48 34.13
CA ARG A 283 29.78 -61.32 34.61
C ARG A 283 28.20 -61.28 34.58
N ASP A 284 27.57 -60.96 35.76
CA ASP A 284 26.19 -60.71 36.33
C ASP A 284 25.80 -59.26 36.04
N ILE A 285 24.89 -59.03 35.12
CA ILE A 285 24.09 -57.81 35.22
C ILE A 285 22.65 -58.24 35.13
N PHE A 286 21.99 -58.24 36.28
CA PHE A 286 20.76 -57.46 36.48
C PHE A 286 19.92 -57.30 35.19
N PHE A 287 18.80 -58.03 35.12
CA PHE A 287 17.73 -57.99 34.10
C PHE A 287 17.77 -59.03 32.95
N GLU A 288 16.57 -59.50 32.58
CA GLU A 288 16.37 -60.67 31.71
C GLU A 288 16.52 -60.40 30.21
N ASN A 289 16.99 -61.44 29.48
CA ASN A 289 16.48 -61.74 28.14
C ASN A 289 16.23 -63.26 28.00
N ASN A 290 15.23 -63.64 27.21
CA ASN A 290 14.71 -65.01 27.19
C ASN A 290 15.37 -65.87 26.09
N ASP A 291 16.64 -66.18 26.30
CA ASP A 291 17.45 -67.06 25.44
C ASP A 291 17.20 -68.56 25.71
N ASN A 292 16.45 -68.88 26.78
CA ASN A 292 15.93 -70.20 27.13
C ASN A 292 17.04 -71.27 27.32
N PHE A 293 18.12 -70.91 28.02
CA PHE A 293 19.21 -71.81 28.42
C PHE A 293 19.46 -71.70 29.94
N ASP A 294 19.84 -72.81 30.56
CA ASP A 294 20.13 -72.95 32.00
C ASP A 294 21.66 -73.11 32.13
N TYR A 295 22.32 -72.19 32.83
CA TYR A 295 23.78 -72.14 32.92
C TYR A 295 24.29 -72.73 34.23
N ASN A 296 23.64 -72.42 35.37
CA ASN A 296 24.06 -72.92 36.68
C ASN A 296 23.60 -74.37 36.95
N GLY A 297 22.52 -74.83 36.30
CA GLY A 297 22.01 -76.20 36.36
C GLY A 297 20.94 -76.49 37.43
N ASP A 298 20.36 -75.46 38.07
CA ASP A 298 19.29 -75.63 39.08
C ASP A 298 17.88 -75.79 38.49
N GLY A 299 17.69 -75.46 37.21
CA GLY A 299 16.42 -75.52 36.50
C GLY A 299 15.70 -74.18 36.31
N ALA A 300 16.30 -73.05 36.70
CA ALA A 300 15.92 -71.72 36.26
C ALA A 300 16.40 -71.45 34.81
N LEU A 301 15.97 -70.30 34.25
CA LEU A 301 16.32 -69.86 32.88
C LEU A 301 16.56 -68.34 32.84
N GLN A 302 17.04 -67.78 33.97
CA GLN A 302 17.10 -66.33 34.24
C GLN A 302 18.39 -66.01 35.03
N ASP A 303 19.54 -66.40 34.46
CA ASP A 303 20.90 -66.19 35.02
C ASP A 303 21.75 -65.28 34.13
N ILE A 304 22.62 -64.49 34.76
CA ILE A 304 23.81 -63.78 34.24
C ILE A 304 24.77 -63.73 35.46
N VAL A 305 26.11 -63.97 35.44
CA VAL A 305 26.90 -64.21 36.70
C VAL A 305 28.29 -63.50 36.84
N TYR A 306 28.47 -62.51 37.75
CA TYR A 306 29.66 -61.63 38.01
C TYR A 306 29.90 -61.68 39.48
N GLU A 307 31.18 -61.82 39.78
CA GLU A 307 31.69 -61.23 40.99
C GLU A 307 32.45 -59.95 40.57
N PHE A 308 31.93 -58.81 41.02
CA PHE A 308 32.67 -57.56 41.08
C PHE A 308 32.86 -57.20 42.55
N VAL A 309 33.95 -56.47 42.85
CA VAL A 309 34.11 -55.90 44.19
C VAL A 309 33.23 -54.67 44.27
N ASP A 310 31.99 -54.89 44.71
CA ASP A 310 30.99 -53.89 45.12
C ASP A 310 31.51 -53.16 46.36
N ARG A 311 31.76 -51.85 46.26
CA ARG A 311 32.46 -51.07 47.30
C ARG A 311 31.54 -50.10 48.01
N GLY A 312 31.19 -50.42 49.25
CA GLY A 312 30.68 -49.43 50.21
C GLY A 312 31.75 -48.43 50.65
N ASN A 313 31.32 -47.46 51.45
CA ASN A 313 32.14 -46.36 51.97
C ASN A 313 33.05 -46.74 53.17
N GLY A 314 32.94 -47.96 53.71
CA GLY A 314 33.73 -48.41 54.86
C GLY A 314 33.17 -48.00 56.23
N ILE A 315 31.93 -47.53 56.31
CA ILE A 315 31.17 -47.36 57.57
C ILE A 315 29.98 -48.34 57.62
N LEU A 316 28.92 -48.01 58.35
CA LEU A 316 27.64 -48.71 58.31
C LEU A 316 26.55 -47.65 58.28
N ASP A 317 25.79 -47.62 57.22
CA ASP A 317 24.87 -46.55 56.92
C ASP A 317 23.53 -46.70 57.65
N PRO A 318 22.93 -45.59 58.12
CA PRO A 318 21.53 -45.59 58.53
C PRO A 318 20.63 -45.86 57.31
N ALA A 319 19.36 -46.21 57.55
CA ALA A 319 18.36 -46.34 56.49
C ALA A 319 18.19 -45.02 55.73
N GLU A 320 17.81 -45.09 54.46
CA GLU A 320 17.54 -43.89 53.65
C GLU A 320 16.33 -43.10 54.18
N THR A 321 16.38 -41.79 54.07
CA THR A 321 15.30 -40.93 54.56
C THR A 321 14.13 -40.96 53.56
N TYR A 322 12.94 -41.38 53.99
CA TYR A 322 11.72 -41.37 53.17
C TYR A 322 10.57 -40.63 53.86
N TYR A 323 9.64 -40.09 53.07
CA TYR A 323 8.44 -39.44 53.60
C TYR A 323 7.23 -40.38 53.57
N ASP A 324 6.89 -40.96 54.74
CA ASP A 324 5.66 -41.72 54.96
C ASP A 324 4.43 -40.84 54.68
N ILE A 325 3.81 -41.02 53.51
CA ILE A 325 2.64 -40.27 53.04
C ILE A 325 1.37 -40.74 53.79
N ASN A 326 1.37 -41.96 54.33
CA ASN A 326 0.18 -42.65 54.78
C ASN A 326 0.14 -43.00 56.28
N GLU A 327 1.13 -42.55 57.04
CA GLU A 327 1.34 -42.71 58.49
C GLU A 327 1.36 -44.19 58.95
N ASN A 328 1.92 -45.08 58.13
CA ASN A 328 1.94 -46.53 58.42
C ASN A 328 3.24 -47.04 59.09
N GLY A 329 4.33 -46.28 59.00
CA GLY A 329 5.64 -46.59 59.59
C GLY A 329 6.55 -47.50 58.75
N PHE A 330 6.26 -47.69 57.46
CA PHE A 330 7.06 -48.44 56.49
C PHE A 330 7.06 -47.71 55.13
N PHE A 331 8.13 -47.87 54.36
CA PHE A 331 8.25 -47.29 53.01
C PHE A 331 7.28 -47.96 52.01
N ASP A 332 6.47 -47.15 51.33
CA ASP A 332 5.67 -47.55 50.17
C ASP A 332 6.23 -47.00 48.84
N LEU A 333 6.09 -47.74 47.74
CA LEU A 333 6.65 -47.43 46.41
C LEU A 333 6.19 -46.08 45.79
N ASN A 334 5.21 -45.41 46.39
CA ASN A 334 4.72 -44.09 45.97
C ASN A 334 5.28 -42.91 46.79
N GLU A 335 6.21 -43.18 47.69
CA GLU A 335 6.75 -42.22 48.66
C GLU A 335 8.13 -41.72 48.20
N PRO A 336 8.43 -40.42 48.31
CA PRO A 336 9.73 -39.90 47.93
C PRO A 336 10.77 -40.21 49.00
N TYR A 337 11.97 -40.57 48.57
CA TYR A 337 13.09 -40.97 49.41
C TYR A 337 14.41 -40.43 48.86
N GLU A 338 15.43 -40.49 49.71
CA GLU A 338 16.79 -40.04 49.47
C GLU A 338 17.66 -41.19 48.93
N ASP A 339 17.75 -41.33 47.61
CA ASP A 339 18.66 -42.25 46.92
C ASP A 339 20.12 -41.78 47.08
N ARG A 340 20.82 -42.34 48.08
CA ARG A 340 22.22 -41.98 48.39
C ARG A 340 23.21 -42.78 47.56
N ASN A 341 22.90 -44.05 47.26
CA ASN A 341 23.83 -44.96 46.61
C ASN A 341 23.58 -45.13 45.09
N CYS A 342 22.77 -44.26 44.48
CA CYS A 342 22.39 -44.26 43.06
C CYS A 342 21.61 -45.51 42.58
N ASN A 343 21.08 -46.35 43.48
CA ASN A 343 20.43 -47.58 43.08
C ASN A 343 18.93 -47.43 42.73
N GLY A 344 18.31 -46.27 42.94
CA GLY A 344 16.94 -46.00 42.53
C GLY A 344 15.87 -46.91 43.17
N ARG A 345 16.14 -47.43 44.37
CA ARG A 345 15.16 -47.96 45.33
C ARG A 345 15.50 -47.42 46.72
N TRP A 346 14.57 -47.52 47.66
CA TRP A 346 14.85 -47.25 49.08
C TRP A 346 15.59 -48.42 49.73
N ASP A 347 16.66 -48.14 50.46
CA ASP A 347 17.40 -49.11 51.29
C ASP A 347 17.25 -48.90 52.81
N ASP A 348 17.16 -50.02 53.55
CA ASP A 348 17.15 -50.10 55.02
C ASP A 348 18.58 -50.03 55.61
N ALA A 349 18.71 -49.82 56.91
CA ALA A 349 20.00 -49.60 57.58
C ALA A 349 20.96 -50.80 57.44
N GLU A 350 22.23 -50.51 57.16
CA GLU A 350 23.23 -51.52 56.88
C GLU A 350 23.59 -52.37 58.09
N ILE A 351 23.75 -53.67 57.82
CA ILE A 351 24.26 -54.66 58.78
C ILE A 351 25.69 -55.09 58.41
N VAL A 352 26.10 -54.87 57.15
CA VAL A 352 27.42 -55.12 56.58
C VAL A 352 27.67 -54.08 55.48
N ASP A 353 28.79 -53.36 55.58
CA ASP A 353 29.39 -52.50 54.53
C ASP A 353 29.41 -53.24 53.19
N SER A 354 28.44 -52.89 52.33
CA SER A 354 28.18 -53.49 51.02
C SER A 354 27.74 -52.35 50.11
N GLY A 355 28.30 -52.22 48.91
CA GLY A 355 27.93 -51.10 48.05
C GLY A 355 26.52 -51.22 47.46
N ASN A 356 26.24 -50.45 46.42
CA ASN A 356 24.89 -50.22 45.94
C ASN A 356 24.24 -51.44 45.24
N GLY A 357 24.97 -52.56 45.09
CA GLY A 357 24.51 -53.77 44.41
C GLY A 357 24.48 -53.64 42.88
N ARG A 358 25.25 -52.71 42.32
CA ARG A 358 25.40 -52.47 40.88
C ARG A 358 26.88 -52.27 40.56
N PHE A 359 27.28 -52.64 39.34
CA PHE A 359 28.62 -52.31 38.88
C PHE A 359 28.71 -50.82 38.54
N ASP A 360 29.48 -50.07 39.31
CA ASP A 360 29.74 -48.65 39.02
C ASP A 360 30.94 -48.44 38.08
N ASP A 361 30.76 -47.54 37.09
CA ASP A 361 31.84 -47.04 36.24
C ASP A 361 32.61 -45.91 36.95
N VAL A 362 33.57 -45.27 36.29
CA VAL A 362 34.31 -44.14 36.86
C VAL A 362 33.33 -43.02 37.20
N GLU A 363 33.30 -42.62 38.47
CA GLU A 363 32.41 -41.56 38.94
C GLU A 363 32.54 -40.29 38.10
N GLU A 364 31.39 -39.71 37.78
CA GLU A 364 31.32 -38.46 37.05
C GLU A 364 31.33 -37.29 38.05
N TYR A 365 31.85 -36.14 37.65
CA TYR A 365 32.02 -35.01 38.56
C TYR A 365 31.95 -33.68 37.82
N THR A 366 31.52 -32.65 38.54
CA THR A 366 31.56 -31.26 38.10
C THR A 366 32.84 -30.61 38.62
N PHE A 367 33.63 -30.01 37.73
CA PHE A 367 34.70 -29.08 38.13
C PHE A 367 34.09 -27.73 38.50
N LYS A 368 34.42 -27.21 39.68
CA LYS A 368 33.99 -25.89 40.17
C LYS A 368 35.05 -25.37 41.14
N ASP A 369 35.42 -24.10 41.01
CA ASP A 369 36.10 -23.31 42.05
C ASP A 369 35.04 -22.96 43.11
N ALA A 370 35.09 -23.61 44.28
CA ALA A 370 34.02 -23.54 45.27
C ALA A 370 34.27 -22.54 46.40
N ASP A 371 35.53 -22.29 46.77
CA ASP A 371 35.91 -21.32 47.82
C ASP A 371 36.51 -20.01 47.27
N GLY A 372 36.82 -19.94 45.97
CA GLY A 372 37.34 -18.77 45.29
C GLY A 372 38.87 -18.63 45.30
N ASP A 373 39.63 -19.69 45.62
CA ASP A 373 41.10 -19.66 45.62
C ASP A 373 41.73 -19.64 44.20
N GLY A 374 40.99 -20.15 43.20
CA GLY A 374 41.37 -20.15 41.78
C GLY A 374 41.86 -21.48 41.21
N GLU A 375 41.99 -22.54 42.01
CA GLU A 375 42.01 -23.93 41.53
C GLU A 375 40.57 -24.41 41.26
N ASN A 376 40.33 -25.72 41.03
CA ASN A 376 38.98 -26.26 40.81
C ASN A 376 38.83 -27.62 41.51
N GLU A 377 37.81 -27.73 42.35
CA GLU A 377 37.46 -28.94 43.08
C GLU A 377 36.70 -29.91 42.18
N LYS A 378 36.70 -31.19 42.56
CA LYS A 378 35.74 -32.16 42.04
C LYS A 378 34.55 -32.23 42.98
N HIS A 379 33.35 -31.96 42.45
CA HIS A 379 32.11 -32.27 43.16
C HIS A 379 31.42 -33.46 42.50
N LEU A 380 30.99 -34.41 43.32
CA LEU A 380 30.34 -35.66 42.91
C LEU A 380 28.85 -35.46 42.63
N TYR A 381 28.56 -34.52 41.73
CA TYR A 381 27.23 -34.36 41.17
C TYR A 381 27.28 -33.93 39.70
N LYS A 382 26.18 -34.17 39.00
CA LYS A 382 25.83 -33.52 37.72
C LYS A 382 24.66 -32.57 37.89
N ILE A 383 24.55 -31.57 37.02
CA ILE A 383 23.36 -30.71 36.92
C ILE A 383 22.43 -31.24 35.83
N GLY A 384 21.21 -31.63 36.23
CA GLY A 384 20.13 -32.04 35.32
C GLY A 384 19.34 -30.87 34.75
N SER A 385 18.48 -31.14 33.75
CA SER A 385 17.62 -30.14 33.10
C SER A 385 16.28 -29.90 33.81
N VAL A 386 15.99 -30.69 34.83
CA VAL A 386 14.83 -30.58 35.75
C VAL A 386 15.34 -30.81 37.18
N PRO A 387 14.55 -30.48 38.23
CA PRO A 387 14.85 -30.95 39.57
C PRO A 387 14.74 -32.47 39.62
N ASN A 388 15.75 -33.15 40.19
CA ASN A 388 15.87 -34.61 40.19
C ASN A 388 15.81 -35.17 41.61
N ASN A 389 16.64 -34.62 42.51
CA ASN A 389 16.77 -35.11 43.87
C ASN A 389 15.80 -34.37 44.81
N ILE A 390 15.23 -35.10 45.77
CA ILE A 390 14.69 -34.52 47.00
C ILE A 390 15.86 -34.12 47.91
N LEU A 391 15.73 -33.02 48.67
CA LEU A 391 16.77 -32.59 49.61
C LEU A 391 16.44 -33.09 51.02
N VAL A 392 17.47 -33.48 51.76
CA VAL A 392 17.37 -33.96 53.15
C VAL A 392 18.35 -33.20 54.03
N ASP A 393 17.82 -32.61 55.10
CA ASP A 393 18.62 -31.95 56.13
C ASP A 393 19.11 -32.99 57.16
N TRP A 394 20.44 -33.11 57.25
CA TRP A 394 21.16 -33.98 58.18
C TRP A 394 21.66 -33.23 59.44
N SER A 395 21.13 -32.03 59.71
CA SER A 395 21.41 -31.25 60.93
C SER A 395 21.22 -32.01 62.24
N ASP A 396 20.35 -33.03 62.27
CA ASP A 396 20.32 -34.08 63.30
C ASP A 396 20.57 -35.45 62.63
N SER A 397 21.78 -35.98 62.76
CA SER A 397 22.19 -37.24 62.14
C SER A 397 21.47 -38.48 62.67
N GLU A 398 20.74 -38.38 63.79
CA GLU A 398 19.91 -39.46 64.33
C GLU A 398 18.44 -39.35 63.84
N SER A 399 18.08 -38.27 63.12
CA SER A 399 16.72 -37.98 62.66
C SER A 399 16.70 -37.03 61.43
N PRO A 400 17.35 -37.38 60.30
CA PRO A 400 17.36 -36.56 59.08
C PRO A 400 15.95 -36.27 58.55
N GLN A 401 15.73 -35.13 57.87
CA GLN A 401 14.40 -34.65 57.48
C GLN A 401 14.34 -34.21 56.00
N LEU A 402 13.36 -34.74 55.25
CA LEU A 402 13.16 -34.33 53.84
C LEU A 402 12.52 -32.93 53.75
N LEU A 403 13.13 -32.03 52.98
CA LEU A 403 12.64 -30.68 52.75
C LEU A 403 11.52 -30.66 51.70
N LEU A 404 10.30 -31.05 52.09
CA LEU A 404 9.12 -31.04 51.21
C LEU A 404 8.70 -29.64 50.73
N SER A 405 9.01 -28.61 51.52
CA SER A 405 8.77 -27.22 51.19
C SER A 405 9.96 -26.38 51.61
N ILE A 406 10.59 -25.72 50.65
CA ILE A 406 11.74 -24.82 50.84
C ILE A 406 11.24 -23.38 50.68
N ASN A 407 11.58 -22.53 51.64
CA ASN A 407 11.17 -21.14 51.77
C ASN A 407 12.40 -20.22 51.71
N ILE A 408 12.16 -18.91 51.77
CA ILE A 408 13.22 -17.88 51.80
C ILE A 408 13.90 -17.92 53.19
N GLY A 409 15.21 -18.18 53.21
CA GLY A 409 15.99 -18.36 54.44
C GLY A 409 15.89 -19.76 55.07
N ASP A 410 15.52 -20.79 54.30
CA ASP A 410 15.72 -22.18 54.69
C ASP A 410 17.13 -22.64 54.21
N ASP A 411 17.87 -23.28 55.11
CA ASP A 411 19.23 -23.80 54.92
C ASP A 411 19.23 -25.34 54.79
N LEU A 412 20.36 -25.94 54.36
CA LEU A 412 20.58 -27.39 54.33
C LEU A 412 21.94 -27.75 54.95
N ILE A 413 22.01 -28.78 55.78
CA ILE A 413 23.27 -29.50 56.07
C ILE A 413 23.20 -30.88 55.41
N ASP A 414 24.17 -31.22 54.57
CA ASP A 414 24.25 -32.57 53.97
C ASP A 414 24.87 -33.59 54.92
N ARG A 415 24.76 -34.88 54.55
CA ARG A 415 25.27 -36.01 55.34
C ARG A 415 26.75 -35.87 55.74
N TRP A 416 27.55 -35.19 54.92
CA TRP A 416 28.99 -35.00 55.13
C TRP A 416 29.33 -33.74 55.93
N GLY A 417 28.31 -32.99 56.35
CA GLY A 417 28.44 -31.78 57.16
C GLY A 417 28.76 -30.52 56.35
N ASN A 418 28.58 -30.53 55.03
CA ASN A 418 28.64 -29.30 54.25
C ASN A 418 27.35 -28.50 54.47
N VAL A 419 27.48 -27.19 54.67
CA VAL A 419 26.36 -26.28 54.92
C VAL A 419 26.06 -25.48 53.66
N TYR A 420 24.80 -25.45 53.27
CA TYR A 420 24.30 -24.63 52.17
C TYR A 420 23.26 -23.65 52.73
N GLU A 421 23.71 -22.41 52.94
CA GLU A 421 22.86 -21.31 53.44
C GLU A 421 21.95 -20.75 52.32
N ASP A 422 20.78 -20.19 52.70
CA ASP A 422 19.88 -19.40 51.83
C ASP A 422 19.52 -20.10 50.49
N ILE A 423 18.92 -21.31 50.52
CA ILE A 423 18.57 -22.08 49.29
C ILE A 423 17.72 -21.24 48.30
N ILE A 424 16.85 -20.38 48.84
CA ILE A 424 16.18 -19.28 48.14
C ILE A 424 16.73 -17.95 48.69
N GLU A 425 17.75 -17.41 48.01
CA GLU A 425 18.43 -16.16 48.40
C GLU A 425 17.60 -14.90 48.06
N THR A 426 17.85 -13.82 48.81
CA THR A 426 17.31 -12.47 48.51
C THR A 426 18.41 -11.53 48.02
N VAL A 427 18.45 -11.26 46.71
CA VAL A 427 19.47 -10.40 46.10
C VAL A 427 18.91 -9.03 45.72
N SER A 428 19.69 -7.98 46.01
CA SER A 428 19.42 -6.61 45.53
C SER A 428 20.10 -6.40 44.19
N PHE A 429 19.38 -5.88 43.20
CA PHE A 429 19.93 -5.54 41.89
C PHE A 429 19.40 -4.18 41.39
N VAL A 430 20.16 -3.56 40.49
CA VAL A 430 19.80 -2.29 39.86
C VAL A 430 19.54 -2.53 38.38
N ASP A 431 18.31 -2.30 37.94
CA ASP A 431 17.97 -2.31 36.53
C ASP A 431 18.15 -0.90 35.93
N VAL A 432 19.22 -0.73 35.15
CA VAL A 432 19.57 0.54 34.50
C VAL A 432 18.86 0.63 33.15
N LYS A 433 17.96 1.59 33.02
CA LYS A 433 17.17 1.83 31.80
C LYS A 433 17.57 3.16 31.18
N ARG A 434 18.15 3.10 29.98
CA ARG A 434 18.52 4.25 29.14
C ARG A 434 17.55 4.37 27.96
N LYS A 435 17.17 5.60 27.62
CA LYS A 435 16.55 5.93 26.33
C LYS A 435 17.10 7.26 25.81
N GLU A 436 17.14 7.35 24.49
CA GLU A 436 17.67 8.48 23.75
C GLU A 436 16.51 9.20 23.05
N VAL A 437 16.57 10.52 23.03
CA VAL A 437 15.60 11.40 22.38
C VAL A 437 16.39 12.43 21.57
N GLY A 438 15.96 12.71 20.35
CA GLY A 438 16.57 13.75 19.53
C GLY A 438 16.37 15.12 20.20
N ASP A 439 17.46 15.86 20.40
CA ASP A 439 17.43 17.27 20.80
C ASP A 439 17.14 18.11 19.55
N ILE A 440 16.03 18.85 19.52
CA ILE A 440 15.66 19.63 18.33
C ILE A 440 16.54 20.88 18.27
N ASP A 441 17.22 21.13 17.15
CA ASP A 441 17.96 22.37 16.92
C ASP A 441 17.02 23.47 16.43
N SER A 442 16.24 23.15 15.40
CA SER A 442 15.25 24.05 14.83
C SER A 442 14.08 23.32 14.19
N LEU A 443 12.91 23.95 14.26
CA LEU A 443 11.72 23.58 13.51
C LEU A 443 11.52 24.62 12.41
N VAL A 444 11.65 24.19 11.16
CA VAL A 444 11.45 25.05 9.98
C VAL A 444 10.13 24.69 9.34
N THR A 445 9.15 25.59 9.40
CA THR A 445 7.89 25.45 8.65
C THR A 445 7.98 26.25 7.36
N LEU A 446 7.86 25.57 6.23
CA LEU A 446 7.73 26.19 4.92
C LEU A 446 6.26 26.12 4.48
N TYR A 447 5.67 27.27 4.24
CA TYR A 447 4.37 27.40 3.59
C TYR A 447 4.59 27.50 2.07
N THR A 448 3.93 26.64 1.30
CA THR A 448 3.90 26.67 -0.16
C THR A 448 2.47 26.70 -0.67
N ASN A 449 2.30 27.07 -1.92
CA ASN A 449 1.00 27.00 -2.60
C ASN A 449 0.79 25.61 -3.23
N ASP A 450 -0.47 25.18 -3.39
CA ASP A 450 -0.77 23.84 -3.89
C ASP A 450 -0.60 23.71 -5.41
N VAL A 451 -0.30 22.51 -5.92
CA VAL A 451 0.12 22.26 -7.31
C VAL A 451 -1.01 21.65 -8.14
N VAL A 452 -1.72 22.53 -8.86
CA VAL A 452 -2.91 22.26 -9.69
C VAL A 452 -2.58 21.51 -11.00
N GLY A 453 -1.31 21.40 -11.38
CA GLY A 453 -0.90 20.54 -12.50
C GLY A 453 0.52 20.79 -12.99
N VAL A 454 1.02 19.88 -13.83
CA VAL A 454 2.34 19.97 -14.48
C VAL A 454 2.22 19.54 -15.93
N ILE A 455 2.71 20.37 -16.85
CA ILE A 455 2.80 20.04 -18.29
C ILE A 455 4.26 19.82 -18.65
N ASP A 456 4.74 18.58 -18.58
CA ASP A 456 6.10 18.18 -18.99
C ASP A 456 6.20 18.12 -20.52
N SER A 457 6.52 19.27 -21.12
CA SER A 457 6.74 19.41 -22.56
C SER A 457 7.93 20.36 -22.82
N PRO A 458 9.14 19.86 -23.13
CA PRO A 458 10.32 20.70 -23.42
C PRO A 458 10.27 21.41 -24.77
N ALA A 459 9.15 21.32 -25.50
CA ALA A 459 8.96 21.91 -26.82
C ALA A 459 7.89 23.02 -26.86
N GLN A 460 7.14 23.23 -25.78
CA GLN A 460 6.04 24.20 -25.69
C GLN A 460 6.36 25.32 -24.69
N ASN A 461 5.87 26.52 -25.00
CA ASN A 461 5.96 27.73 -24.20
C ASN A 461 4.55 28.13 -23.73
N PRO A 462 4.41 29.02 -22.73
CA PRO A 462 3.12 29.60 -22.38
C PRO A 462 2.37 30.25 -23.56
N ASP A 463 3.10 30.82 -24.53
CA ASP A 463 2.58 31.37 -25.80
C ASP A 463 1.79 30.35 -26.66
N ASP A 464 1.95 29.04 -26.44
CA ASP A 464 1.32 27.98 -27.23
C ASP A 464 -0.07 27.54 -26.69
N PHE A 465 -0.55 28.23 -25.64
CA PHE A 465 -1.77 27.89 -24.89
C PHE A 465 -2.85 28.95 -25.03
N TYR A 466 -4.07 28.51 -25.35
CA TYR A 466 -5.18 29.37 -25.70
C TYR A 466 -6.42 29.05 -24.85
N VAL A 467 -6.95 30.06 -24.17
CA VAL A 467 -8.19 29.97 -23.39
C VAL A 467 -9.39 30.27 -24.28
N THR A 468 -10.41 29.41 -24.23
CA THR A 468 -11.76 29.70 -24.74
C THR A 468 -12.80 29.59 -23.64
N LYS A 469 -13.87 30.39 -23.73
CA LYS A 469 -15.06 30.33 -22.88
C LYS A 469 -16.25 29.97 -23.77
N THR A 470 -17.02 28.96 -23.35
CA THR A 470 -18.31 28.60 -23.96
C THR A 470 -19.44 29.00 -23.02
N GLU A 471 -20.35 29.86 -23.48
CA GLU A 471 -21.54 30.30 -22.74
C GLU A 471 -22.81 29.67 -23.32
N PHE A 472 -23.61 29.02 -22.49
CA PHE A 472 -24.88 28.39 -22.88
C PHE A 472 -26.04 29.34 -22.59
N ILE A 473 -26.78 29.76 -23.62
CA ILE A 473 -27.82 30.79 -23.52
C ILE A 473 -29.14 30.20 -24.01
N SER A 474 -30.18 30.22 -23.17
CA SER A 474 -31.49 29.73 -23.60
C SER A 474 -32.24 30.74 -24.45
N ASN A 475 -33.03 30.23 -25.40
CA ASN A 475 -34.00 31.00 -26.18
C ASN A 475 -35.45 30.59 -25.81
N ARG A 476 -35.65 29.82 -24.73
CA ARG A 476 -36.96 29.25 -24.36
C ARG A 476 -37.90 30.35 -23.88
N THR A 477 -39.20 30.22 -24.20
CA THR A 477 -40.22 31.20 -23.79
C THR A 477 -40.35 31.30 -22.26
N GLY A 478 -39.70 32.32 -21.68
CA GLY A 478 -39.60 32.54 -20.23
C GLY A 478 -38.16 32.83 -19.80
N ASP A 479 -37.20 32.19 -20.47
CA ASP A 479 -35.75 32.20 -20.18
C ASP A 479 -34.94 32.78 -21.36
N ASP A 480 -35.59 33.56 -22.22
CA ASP A 480 -35.02 34.08 -23.47
C ASP A 480 -33.87 35.06 -23.20
N GLY A 481 -32.68 34.74 -23.71
CA GLY A 481 -31.43 35.46 -23.42
C GLY A 481 -30.80 35.14 -22.05
N LEU A 482 -31.36 34.20 -21.27
CA LEU A 482 -30.77 33.78 -19.99
C LEU A 482 -29.55 32.89 -20.24
N ARG A 483 -28.39 33.28 -19.69
CA ARG A 483 -27.24 32.37 -19.59
C ARG A 483 -27.53 31.31 -18.53
N VAL A 484 -27.51 30.05 -18.95
CA VAL A 484 -27.87 28.88 -18.14
C VAL A 484 -26.64 28.28 -17.45
N ASP A 485 -25.52 28.19 -18.18
CA ASP A 485 -24.24 27.67 -17.70
C ASP A 485 -23.10 28.24 -18.58
N TYR A 486 -21.85 28.04 -18.17
CA TYR A 486 -20.65 28.31 -18.95
C TYR A 486 -19.56 27.28 -18.61
N ASP A 487 -18.56 27.15 -19.49
CA ASP A 487 -17.36 26.34 -19.26
C ASP A 487 -16.13 27.00 -19.93
N TYR A 488 -14.94 26.65 -19.44
CA TYR A 488 -13.66 27.11 -19.99
C TYR A 488 -12.86 25.93 -20.56
N GLN A 489 -12.38 26.06 -21.80
CA GLN A 489 -11.45 25.12 -22.41
C GLN A 489 -10.07 25.75 -22.50
N ILE A 490 -9.04 24.89 -22.40
CA ILE A 490 -7.65 25.25 -22.65
C ILE A 490 -7.16 24.36 -23.77
N PHE A 491 -6.78 24.96 -24.90
CA PHE A 491 -6.22 24.23 -26.05
C PHE A 491 -4.73 24.55 -26.23
N SER A 492 -3.95 23.56 -26.64
CA SER A 492 -2.61 23.80 -27.19
C SER A 492 -2.39 23.03 -28.49
N LYS A 493 -1.54 23.59 -29.34
CA LYS A 493 -1.27 23.08 -30.69
C LYS A 493 0.20 22.69 -30.81
N ASP A 494 0.45 21.44 -31.18
CA ASP A 494 1.81 20.92 -31.45
C ASP A 494 1.76 19.97 -32.66
N ASP A 495 2.10 18.70 -32.49
CA ASP A 495 1.86 17.66 -33.50
C ASP A 495 0.35 17.42 -33.71
N HIS A 496 -0.46 17.75 -32.70
CA HIS A 496 -1.91 17.52 -32.61
C HIS A 496 -2.68 18.76 -32.14
N VAL A 497 -4.02 18.70 -32.22
CA VAL A 497 -4.88 19.61 -31.46
C VAL A 497 -5.18 18.95 -30.12
N ASN A 498 -4.68 19.55 -29.05
CA ASN A 498 -4.81 19.02 -27.70
C ASN A 498 -5.74 19.89 -26.88
N GLN A 499 -6.55 19.27 -26.02
CA GLN A 499 -7.33 19.93 -24.99
C GLN A 499 -6.74 19.53 -23.63
N HIS A 500 -6.58 20.50 -22.74
CA HIS A 500 -6.06 20.24 -21.39
C HIS A 500 -7.25 20.16 -20.44
N ILE A 501 -7.37 19.01 -19.77
CA ILE A 501 -8.56 18.63 -19.00
C ILE A 501 -8.17 17.95 -17.69
N TYR A 502 -9.02 18.11 -16.67
CA TYR A 502 -9.01 17.25 -15.50
C TYR A 502 -9.67 15.93 -15.90
N LYS A 503 -8.85 14.88 -16.13
CA LYS A 503 -9.35 13.60 -16.64
C LYS A 503 -10.46 13.06 -15.74
N SER A 504 -11.61 12.78 -16.35
CA SER A 504 -12.86 12.40 -15.69
C SER A 504 -13.14 10.91 -15.92
N TYR A 505 -13.35 10.13 -14.86
CA TYR A 505 -13.58 8.68 -14.88
C TYR A 505 -14.89 8.35 -14.17
N PHE A 506 -15.69 7.42 -14.70
CA PHE A 506 -16.98 7.13 -14.08
C PHE A 506 -16.84 6.46 -12.71
N LEU A 507 -17.69 6.87 -11.76
CA LEU A 507 -17.72 6.27 -10.42
C LEU A 507 -18.44 4.91 -10.44
N PRO A 508 -17.84 3.85 -9.85
CA PRO A 508 -18.54 2.59 -9.62
C PRO A 508 -19.69 2.74 -8.62
N LEU A 509 -20.67 1.83 -8.73
CA LEU A 509 -21.82 1.75 -7.83
C LEU A 509 -21.39 1.75 -6.35
N GLY A 510 -21.93 2.68 -5.57
CA GLY A 510 -21.68 2.80 -4.13
C GLY A 510 -20.46 3.63 -3.72
N PHE A 511 -19.71 4.23 -4.66
CA PHE A 511 -18.59 5.13 -4.36
C PHE A 511 -18.95 6.63 -4.37
N TYR A 512 -20.25 6.96 -4.51
CA TYR A 512 -20.79 8.30 -4.36
C TYR A 512 -21.37 8.51 -2.95
N TRP A 513 -21.09 9.67 -2.34
CA TRP A 513 -21.46 10.00 -0.95
C TRP A 513 -22.49 11.13 -0.85
N SER A 514 -22.83 11.76 -1.98
CA SER A 514 -23.81 12.84 -2.10
C SER A 514 -24.54 12.77 -3.45
N GLU A 515 -25.73 13.37 -3.52
CA GLU A 515 -26.51 13.49 -4.78
C GLU A 515 -25.68 14.21 -5.86
N TYR A 516 -24.98 15.30 -5.49
CA TYR A 516 -24.07 16.04 -6.38
C TYR A 516 -23.00 15.17 -7.08
N GLN A 517 -22.46 14.13 -6.41
CA GLN A 517 -21.50 13.21 -7.02
C GLN A 517 -22.15 12.23 -8.03
N VAL A 518 -23.46 11.97 -7.89
CA VAL A 518 -24.27 11.23 -8.88
C VAL A 518 -24.64 12.15 -10.05
N ASP A 519 -25.03 13.39 -9.76
CA ASP A 519 -25.42 14.40 -10.76
C ASP A 519 -24.27 14.68 -11.74
N GLN A 520 -23.04 14.85 -11.22
CA GLN A 520 -21.83 14.98 -12.04
C GLN A 520 -21.39 13.65 -12.69
N GLY A 521 -21.67 12.50 -12.07
CA GLY A 521 -21.45 11.15 -12.63
C GLY A 521 -20.00 10.74 -12.94
N PHE A 522 -19.01 11.56 -12.60
CA PHE A 522 -17.59 11.28 -12.84
C PHE A 522 -16.73 11.77 -11.66
N TRP A 523 -15.71 10.98 -11.31
CA TRP A 523 -14.58 11.41 -10.48
C TRP A 523 -13.53 12.07 -11.38
N GLN A 524 -12.98 13.19 -10.93
CA GLN A 524 -11.96 13.94 -11.65
C GLN A 524 -10.61 13.82 -10.94
N LYS A 525 -9.52 13.71 -11.70
CA LYS A 525 -8.18 13.94 -11.17
C LYS A 525 -8.04 15.39 -10.71
N ASN A 526 -7.25 15.62 -9.67
CA ASN A 526 -6.94 16.96 -9.15
C ASN A 526 -5.97 17.76 -10.03
N GLN A 527 -5.44 17.16 -11.10
CA GLN A 527 -4.44 17.77 -11.97
C GLN A 527 -4.93 17.91 -13.41
N LEU A 528 -4.62 19.06 -14.03
CA LEU A 528 -4.84 19.30 -15.44
C LEU A 528 -3.84 18.48 -16.28
N GLU A 529 -4.33 17.56 -17.10
CA GLU A 529 -3.51 16.75 -18.01
C GLU A 529 -3.76 17.10 -19.49
N LYS A 530 -2.71 16.97 -20.30
CA LYS A 530 -2.79 17.08 -21.77
C LYS A 530 -3.54 15.88 -22.36
N ASP A 531 -4.59 16.13 -23.14
CA ASP A 531 -5.32 15.09 -23.87
C ASP A 531 -5.43 15.39 -25.37
N ILE A 532 -5.34 14.36 -26.21
CA ILE A 532 -5.48 14.51 -27.67
C ILE A 532 -6.97 14.61 -28.01
N TYR A 533 -7.37 15.79 -28.51
CA TYR A 533 -8.74 16.06 -28.95
C TYR A 533 -8.91 15.72 -30.44
N MET A 534 -7.95 16.11 -31.29
CA MET A 534 -7.90 15.71 -32.70
C MET A 534 -6.49 15.28 -33.08
N TYR A 535 -6.36 14.03 -33.53
CA TYR A 535 -5.13 13.51 -34.10
C TYR A 535 -4.84 14.14 -35.47
N THR A 536 -3.60 14.56 -35.69
CA THR A 536 -3.10 15.03 -37.00
C THR A 536 -1.75 14.44 -37.32
N TYR A 537 -1.55 14.02 -38.57
CA TYR A 537 -0.30 13.43 -39.05
C TYR A 537 0.64 14.56 -39.52
N ASN A 538 1.63 14.94 -38.70
CA ASN A 538 2.53 16.08 -38.96
C ASN A 538 1.76 17.38 -39.26
N GLY A 539 0.74 17.71 -38.46
CA GLY A 539 -0.14 18.87 -38.69
C GLY A 539 -1.10 18.76 -39.89
N LEU A 540 -1.22 17.58 -40.52
CA LEU A 540 -2.18 17.34 -41.59
C LEU A 540 -3.37 16.49 -41.12
N LEU A 541 -4.57 16.90 -41.51
CA LEU A 541 -5.73 16.02 -41.66
C LEU A 541 -5.58 15.29 -43.00
N ARG A 542 -5.76 13.97 -43.02
CA ARG A 542 -5.68 13.13 -44.23
C ARG A 542 -6.99 12.34 -44.38
N ASP A 543 -7.51 12.24 -45.59
CA ASP A 543 -8.69 11.39 -45.85
C ASP A 543 -8.35 9.91 -45.60
N GLY A 544 -9.21 9.19 -44.90
CA GLY A 544 -8.97 7.79 -44.53
C GLY A 544 -7.85 7.57 -43.51
N GLU A 545 -7.51 8.58 -42.70
CA GLU A 545 -6.66 8.38 -41.52
C GLU A 545 -7.43 7.56 -40.47
N HIS A 546 -6.78 6.56 -39.88
CA HIS A 546 -7.29 5.81 -38.74
C HIS A 546 -6.14 5.51 -37.78
N VAL A 547 -6.27 5.92 -36.52
CA VAL A 547 -5.26 5.71 -35.47
C VAL A 547 -5.93 5.26 -34.17
N ASP A 548 -5.76 3.98 -33.84
CA ASP A 548 -6.08 3.43 -32.52
C ASP A 548 -4.90 3.57 -31.53
N THR A 549 -5.24 3.79 -30.26
CA THR A 549 -4.34 3.86 -29.10
C THR A 549 -5.01 3.27 -27.86
N ALA A 550 -4.25 2.61 -26.99
CA ALA A 550 -4.75 2.05 -25.74
C ALA A 550 -3.74 2.23 -24.61
N TYR A 551 -4.20 2.60 -23.41
CA TYR A 551 -3.36 2.73 -22.21
C TYR A 551 -4.15 2.45 -20.92
N TYR A 552 -3.45 2.09 -19.86
CA TYR A 552 -4.03 1.99 -18.53
C TYR A 552 -3.80 3.27 -17.74
N ASP A 553 -4.82 3.71 -17.02
CA ASP A 553 -4.75 4.85 -16.09
C ASP A 553 -5.39 4.46 -14.75
N SER A 554 -4.94 5.06 -13.66
CA SER A 554 -5.30 4.64 -12.29
C SER A 554 -5.74 5.81 -11.44
N THR A 555 -6.89 5.67 -10.79
CA THR A 555 -7.42 6.61 -9.80
C THR A 555 -7.27 6.02 -8.39
N GLU A 556 -7.59 6.79 -7.36
CA GLU A 556 -7.66 6.30 -5.97
C GLU A 556 -8.77 5.22 -5.77
N ILE A 557 -9.67 5.08 -6.74
CA ILE A 557 -10.87 4.25 -6.69
C ILE A 557 -10.72 2.99 -7.53
N ALA A 558 -10.16 3.09 -8.74
CA ALA A 558 -10.05 1.98 -9.69
C ALA A 558 -8.99 2.19 -10.78
N VAL A 559 -8.66 1.10 -11.48
CA VAL A 559 -7.85 1.12 -12.71
C VAL A 559 -8.79 1.02 -13.91
N TYR A 560 -8.53 1.83 -14.94
CA TYR A 560 -9.30 1.88 -16.17
C TYR A 560 -8.39 1.58 -17.37
N LEU A 561 -8.87 0.78 -18.30
CA LEU A 561 -8.34 0.70 -19.65
C LEU A 561 -9.00 1.81 -20.48
N ILE A 562 -8.18 2.71 -21.05
CA ILE A 562 -8.61 3.80 -21.91
C ILE A 562 -8.20 3.47 -23.34
N GLU A 563 -9.18 3.32 -24.23
CA GLU A 563 -8.98 3.06 -25.65
C GLU A 563 -9.50 4.25 -26.46
N LYS A 564 -8.66 4.81 -27.32
CA LYS A 564 -8.96 5.96 -28.16
C LYS A 564 -8.71 5.66 -29.63
N SER A 565 -9.74 5.85 -30.43
CA SER A 565 -9.72 5.70 -31.89
C SER A 565 -10.01 7.05 -32.55
N PHE A 566 -9.11 7.47 -33.45
CA PHE A 566 -9.23 8.70 -34.22
C PHE A 566 -9.37 8.37 -35.71
N GLN A 567 -10.45 8.84 -36.34
CA GLN A 567 -10.69 8.69 -37.78
C GLN A 567 -10.86 10.05 -38.45
N VAL A 568 -10.37 10.20 -39.67
CA VAL A 568 -10.55 11.41 -40.48
C VAL A 568 -11.06 11.03 -41.86
N GLU A 569 -12.22 11.57 -42.26
CA GLU A 569 -12.81 11.39 -43.59
C GLU A 569 -13.15 12.74 -44.23
N LYS A 570 -13.01 12.84 -45.56
CA LYS A 570 -13.44 14.03 -46.30
C LYS A 570 -14.97 14.08 -46.37
N SER A 571 -15.53 15.24 -46.06
CA SER A 571 -16.98 15.40 -45.87
C SER A 571 -17.52 16.69 -46.50
N GLN A 572 -18.85 16.76 -46.59
CA GLN A 572 -19.58 17.99 -46.85
C GLN A 572 -20.70 18.09 -45.81
N VAL A 573 -20.97 19.30 -45.30
CA VAL A 573 -21.96 19.49 -44.24
C VAL A 573 -22.80 20.75 -44.52
N THR A 574 -24.10 20.64 -44.25
CA THR A 574 -25.03 21.77 -44.36
C THR A 574 -25.49 22.15 -42.96
N VAL A 575 -25.28 23.42 -42.61
CA VAL A 575 -25.67 24.00 -41.30
C VAL A 575 -26.30 25.39 -41.50
N PRO A 576 -27.15 25.86 -40.56
CA PRO A 576 -27.85 27.15 -40.65
C PRO A 576 -26.94 28.36 -40.37
N ALA A 577 -25.80 28.46 -41.06
CA ALA A 577 -24.69 29.40 -40.79
C ALA A 577 -24.58 30.60 -41.76
N ALA A 578 -25.60 30.87 -42.58
CA ALA A 578 -25.48 31.90 -43.63
C ALA A 578 -25.36 33.33 -43.06
N LYS A 579 -24.35 34.07 -43.54
CA LYS A 579 -24.10 35.48 -43.14
C LYS A 579 -25.14 36.48 -43.66
N ILE A 580 -26.09 36.06 -44.50
CA ILE A 580 -27.20 36.88 -44.99
C ILE A 580 -28.49 36.08 -44.81
N ARG A 581 -29.40 36.61 -43.98
CA ARG A 581 -30.64 35.93 -43.52
C ARG A 581 -31.90 36.50 -44.20
N SER A 582 -31.83 37.75 -44.65
CA SER A 582 -32.93 38.47 -45.29
C SER A 582 -32.46 39.35 -46.45
N VAL A 583 -33.42 39.93 -47.17
CA VAL A 583 -33.21 41.07 -48.07
C VAL A 583 -34.15 42.20 -47.67
N PHE A 584 -33.60 43.39 -47.42
CA PHE A 584 -34.39 44.57 -47.09
C PHE A 584 -34.96 45.24 -48.36
N GLU A 585 -36.27 45.16 -48.55
CA GLU A 585 -36.98 45.80 -49.66
C GLU A 585 -38.21 46.58 -49.19
N ASN A 586 -38.45 47.74 -49.81
CA ASN A 586 -39.64 48.59 -49.61
C ASN A 586 -39.95 49.04 -48.16
N GLY A 587 -39.03 48.85 -47.21
CA GLY A 587 -39.19 49.21 -45.81
C GLY A 587 -39.36 48.03 -44.84
N SER A 588 -39.28 46.79 -45.33
CA SER A 588 -39.41 45.56 -44.54
C SER A 588 -38.33 44.55 -44.94
N TYR A 589 -38.03 43.59 -44.06
CA TYR A 589 -37.11 42.49 -44.36
C TYR A 589 -37.88 41.32 -44.96
N THR A 590 -37.41 40.75 -46.06
CA THR A 590 -37.93 39.50 -46.64
C THR A 590 -36.96 38.38 -46.30
N CYS A 591 -37.42 37.39 -45.52
CA CYS A 591 -36.57 36.33 -45.00
C CYS A 591 -36.23 35.30 -46.09
N LEU A 592 -34.96 34.92 -46.20
CA LEU A 592 -34.46 34.11 -47.32
C LEU A 592 -34.76 32.60 -47.16
N ARG A 593 -35.05 32.11 -45.95
CA ARG A 593 -35.36 30.68 -45.71
C ARG A 593 -36.78 30.32 -46.15
N ASP A 594 -37.76 31.15 -45.80
CA ASP A 594 -39.20 30.83 -45.88
C ASP A 594 -40.03 31.86 -46.67
N TYR A 595 -39.42 32.96 -47.13
CA TYR A 595 -40.07 34.09 -47.81
C TYR A 595 -41.14 34.81 -46.96
N SER A 596 -41.02 34.73 -45.63
CA SER A 596 -41.80 35.57 -44.72
C SER A 596 -41.35 37.04 -44.76
N ILE A 597 -42.18 37.93 -44.22
CA ILE A 597 -41.89 39.36 -44.10
C ILE A 597 -41.75 39.69 -42.61
N ALA A 598 -40.63 40.29 -42.24
CA ALA A 598 -40.25 40.67 -40.88
C ALA A 598 -40.03 42.18 -40.73
N ASP A 599 -40.24 42.68 -39.51
CA ASP A 599 -39.97 44.08 -39.16
C ASP A 599 -38.49 44.30 -38.80
N LEU A 600 -37.77 43.25 -38.34
CA LEU A 600 -36.33 43.26 -38.09
C LEU A 600 -35.62 42.06 -38.75
N ASP A 601 -34.35 42.22 -39.13
CA ASP A 601 -33.50 41.13 -39.66
C ASP A 601 -33.29 39.99 -38.64
N SER A 602 -33.36 40.30 -37.34
CA SER A 602 -33.29 39.35 -36.22
C SER A 602 -34.41 38.32 -36.22
N ASP A 603 -35.57 38.67 -36.80
CA ASP A 603 -36.78 37.85 -36.73
C ASP A 603 -36.80 36.80 -37.86
N CYS A 604 -35.89 36.92 -38.83
CA CYS A 604 -35.75 35.97 -39.92
C CYS A 604 -35.02 34.69 -39.50
N PRO A 605 -35.58 33.49 -39.80
CA PRO A 605 -34.89 32.23 -39.58
C PRO A 605 -33.54 32.18 -40.32
N GLN A 606 -32.58 31.45 -39.74
CA GLN A 606 -31.27 31.24 -40.36
C GLN A 606 -31.38 30.55 -41.71
N VAL A 607 -30.46 30.83 -42.62
CA VAL A 607 -30.39 30.19 -43.94
C VAL A 607 -29.26 29.18 -43.95
N ASP A 608 -29.47 28.06 -44.65
CA ASP A 608 -28.49 26.98 -44.74
C ASP A 608 -27.30 27.37 -45.61
N THR A 609 -26.11 26.96 -45.16
CA THR A 609 -24.85 27.01 -45.92
C THR A 609 -24.28 25.61 -45.99
N THR A 610 -24.00 25.13 -47.21
CA THR A 610 -23.31 23.86 -47.45
C THR A 610 -21.82 24.10 -47.62
N PHE A 611 -21.03 23.66 -46.66
CA PHE A 611 -19.57 23.63 -46.76
C PHE A 611 -19.14 22.34 -47.47
N VAL A 612 -18.35 22.48 -48.54
CA VAL A 612 -17.96 21.37 -49.45
C VAL A 612 -16.47 21.00 -49.37
N ASP A 613 -15.67 21.79 -48.66
CA ASP A 613 -14.27 21.48 -48.34
C ASP A 613 -14.17 21.36 -46.82
N CYS A 614 -14.54 20.18 -46.32
CA CYS A 614 -14.53 19.84 -44.90
C CYS A 614 -13.84 18.51 -44.65
N PHE A 615 -13.32 18.36 -43.45
CA PHE A 615 -13.03 17.05 -42.86
C PHE A 615 -14.02 16.78 -41.73
N LYS A 616 -14.51 15.55 -41.64
CA LYS A 616 -15.16 15.03 -40.43
C LYS A 616 -14.10 14.23 -39.68
N VAL A 617 -13.86 14.62 -38.44
CA VAL A 617 -13.03 13.90 -37.48
C VAL A 617 -13.95 13.13 -36.54
N THR A 618 -13.81 11.81 -36.48
CA THR A 618 -14.45 10.96 -35.47
C THR A 618 -13.44 10.67 -34.37
N THR A 619 -13.74 11.06 -33.14
CA THR A 619 -12.97 10.66 -31.95
C THR A 619 -13.86 9.74 -31.10
N THR A 620 -13.49 8.46 -30.99
CA THR A 620 -14.13 7.51 -30.06
C THR A 620 -13.19 7.28 -28.88
N THR A 621 -13.73 7.31 -27.66
CA THR A 621 -13.04 6.98 -26.41
C THR A 621 -13.88 5.98 -25.65
N ASN A 622 -13.38 4.76 -25.48
CA ASN A 622 -13.95 3.78 -24.58
C ASN A 622 -13.12 3.74 -23.29
N MET A 623 -13.81 3.64 -22.16
CA MET A 623 -13.23 3.55 -20.82
C MET A 623 -13.81 2.31 -20.15
N THR A 624 -12.98 1.30 -19.94
CA THR A 624 -13.38 0.03 -19.32
C THR A 624 -12.80 -0.07 -17.92
N MET A 625 -13.65 -0.21 -16.91
CA MET A 625 -13.23 -0.38 -15.52
C MET A 625 -12.72 -1.80 -15.28
N MET A 626 -11.47 -1.93 -14.83
CA MET A 626 -10.85 -3.22 -14.59
C MET A 626 -11.50 -3.94 -13.40
N GLY A 627 -11.86 -5.20 -13.60
CA GLY A 627 -12.50 -6.05 -12.59
C GLY A 627 -14.02 -6.15 -12.72
N SER A 628 -14.72 -5.04 -12.95
CA SER A 628 -16.17 -5.05 -13.19
C SER A 628 -16.53 -5.32 -14.66
N GLY A 629 -15.71 -4.86 -15.61
CA GLY A 629 -16.01 -4.92 -17.04
C GLY A 629 -17.08 -3.93 -17.50
N VAL A 630 -17.51 -3.01 -16.62
CA VAL A 630 -18.37 -1.89 -17.02
C VAL A 630 -17.58 -0.97 -17.95
N GLU A 631 -18.22 -0.52 -19.02
CA GLU A 631 -17.62 0.28 -20.07
C GLU A 631 -18.46 1.53 -20.33
N TYR A 632 -17.82 2.69 -20.24
CA TYR A 632 -18.35 3.97 -20.70
C TYR A 632 -17.75 4.30 -22.07
N GLY A 633 -18.59 4.59 -23.05
CA GLY A 633 -18.19 5.01 -24.39
C GLY A 633 -18.57 6.46 -24.65
N GLN A 634 -17.64 7.22 -25.22
CA GLN A 634 -17.84 8.57 -25.75
C GLN A 634 -17.47 8.60 -27.24
N LYS A 635 -18.32 9.14 -28.11
CA LYS A 635 -18.07 9.21 -29.56
C LYS A 635 -18.47 10.59 -30.08
N VAL A 636 -17.49 11.34 -30.59
CA VAL A 636 -17.65 12.72 -31.06
C VAL A 636 -17.36 12.78 -32.55
N TYR A 637 -18.32 13.27 -33.33
CA TYR A 637 -18.10 13.63 -34.74
C TYR A 637 -17.96 15.15 -34.85
N THR A 638 -16.79 15.65 -35.23
CA THR A 638 -16.55 17.08 -35.44
C THR A 638 -16.34 17.37 -36.92
N TRP A 639 -17.12 18.27 -37.51
CA TRP A 639 -16.93 18.76 -38.86
C TRP A 639 -16.16 20.08 -38.84
N LEU A 640 -14.98 20.05 -39.44
CA LEU A 640 -14.10 21.19 -39.66
C LEU A 640 -14.26 21.69 -41.09
N ALA A 641 -14.64 22.96 -41.28
CA ALA A 641 -14.73 23.57 -42.61
C ALA A 641 -13.61 24.59 -42.80
N LYS A 642 -13.05 24.61 -44.01
CA LYS A 642 -11.93 25.49 -44.35
C LYS A 642 -12.26 26.97 -44.09
N ASP A 643 -11.30 27.68 -43.49
CA ASP A 643 -11.36 29.07 -43.07
C ASP A 643 -12.47 29.40 -42.03
N GLN A 644 -13.21 28.41 -41.49
CA GLN A 644 -14.29 28.62 -40.49
C GLN A 644 -14.07 27.92 -39.14
N GLY A 645 -13.21 26.89 -39.06
CA GLY A 645 -13.09 26.07 -37.85
C GLY A 645 -14.19 25.01 -37.73
N ILE A 646 -14.63 24.74 -36.50
CA ILE A 646 -15.74 23.81 -36.22
C ILE A 646 -17.05 24.42 -36.74
N VAL A 647 -17.71 23.75 -37.69
CA VAL A 647 -19.04 24.13 -38.21
C VAL A 647 -20.17 23.26 -37.65
N LYS A 648 -19.85 22.05 -37.18
CA LYS A 648 -20.77 21.15 -36.49
C LYS A 648 -20.00 20.22 -35.56
N SER A 649 -20.57 19.87 -34.42
CA SER A 649 -20.08 18.76 -33.59
C SER A 649 -21.24 18.00 -32.96
N ASP A 650 -21.17 16.66 -33.02
CA ASP A 650 -22.17 15.73 -32.50
C ASP A 650 -21.52 14.78 -31.48
N LEU A 651 -21.86 14.93 -30.20
CA LEU A 651 -21.46 14.04 -29.11
C LEU A 651 -22.54 12.96 -28.86
N TYR A 652 -22.11 11.70 -28.88
CA TYR A 652 -22.85 10.51 -28.48
C TYR A 652 -22.19 9.86 -27.26
N ILE A 653 -22.99 9.24 -26.39
CA ILE A 653 -22.53 8.46 -25.25
C ILE A 653 -23.10 7.03 -25.27
N ARG A 654 -22.40 6.10 -24.62
CA ARG A 654 -22.76 4.69 -24.46
C ARG A 654 -22.39 4.20 -23.06
N TRP A 655 -23.15 3.25 -22.56
CA TRP A 655 -22.85 2.46 -21.37
C TRP A 655 -23.15 0.99 -21.68
N THR A 656 -22.31 0.06 -21.24
CA THR A 656 -22.69 -1.38 -21.22
C THR A 656 -23.67 -1.66 -20.08
N GLU A 657 -23.38 -1.11 -18.90
CA GLU A 657 -24.27 -1.00 -17.75
C GLU A 657 -24.17 0.43 -17.22
N ASN A 658 -25.30 1.13 -17.01
CA ASN A 658 -25.29 2.51 -16.52
C ASN A 658 -25.43 2.50 -14.99
N PRO A 659 -24.42 2.96 -14.23
CA PRO A 659 -24.42 2.89 -12.76
C PRO A 659 -25.32 3.94 -12.09
N TYR A 660 -25.95 4.84 -12.84
CA TYR A 660 -26.76 5.94 -12.29
C TYR A 660 -28.27 5.80 -12.58
N PHE A 661 -28.67 5.06 -13.63
CA PHE A 661 -30.07 4.99 -14.06
C PHE A 661 -30.51 3.61 -14.59
N ASP A 662 -31.62 3.09 -14.05
CA ASP A 662 -32.34 1.91 -14.56
C ASP A 662 -32.88 2.16 -15.99
N ASN A 663 -32.11 1.77 -17.00
CA ASN A 663 -32.32 2.08 -18.42
C ASN A 663 -33.71 1.67 -18.98
N PRO A 664 -34.62 2.62 -19.29
CA PRO A 664 -35.92 2.35 -19.85
C PRO A 664 -35.98 2.79 -21.32
N ASN A 665 -35.29 2.04 -22.19
CA ASN A 665 -35.14 2.26 -23.64
C ASN A 665 -34.18 3.39 -24.04
N ALA A 666 -32.87 3.15 -23.91
CA ALA A 666 -31.86 3.89 -24.65
C ALA A 666 -32.17 3.86 -26.16
N THR A 667 -32.58 5.01 -26.70
CA THR A 667 -32.74 5.20 -28.15
C THR A 667 -31.45 5.83 -28.69
N GLY A 668 -30.97 5.30 -29.80
CA GLY A 668 -29.64 5.59 -30.31
C GLY A 668 -29.36 4.91 -31.65
N GLU A 669 -28.22 5.22 -32.22
CA GLU A 669 -27.70 4.57 -33.42
C GLU A 669 -27.02 3.26 -33.05
N ILE A 670 -27.25 2.20 -33.83
CA ILE A 670 -26.58 0.91 -33.66
C ILE A 670 -25.39 0.89 -34.61
N ASP A 671 -24.17 0.71 -34.08
CA ASP A 671 -22.97 0.61 -34.93
C ASP A 671 -22.71 -0.82 -35.44
N GLU A 672 -21.63 -0.99 -36.19
CA GLU A 672 -21.29 -2.26 -36.86
C GLU A 672 -21.02 -3.42 -35.89
N SER A 673 -20.66 -3.10 -34.63
CA SER A 673 -20.48 -4.07 -33.54
C SER A 673 -21.78 -4.41 -32.79
N GLY A 674 -22.91 -3.79 -33.17
CA GLY A 674 -24.21 -3.94 -32.52
C GLY A 674 -24.40 -3.06 -31.28
N GLN A 675 -23.46 -2.15 -30.98
CA GLN A 675 -23.52 -1.27 -29.81
C GLN A 675 -24.45 -0.07 -30.04
N VAL A 676 -25.24 0.27 -29.01
CA VAL A 676 -26.18 1.41 -29.06
C VAL A 676 -25.53 2.70 -28.53
N TRP A 677 -25.45 3.71 -29.40
CA TRP A 677 -24.90 5.03 -29.10
C TRP A 677 -26.02 6.07 -29.02
N SER A 678 -26.22 6.69 -27.87
CA SER A 678 -27.28 7.69 -27.65
C SER A 678 -26.73 9.11 -27.83
N GLY A 679 -27.34 9.89 -28.73
CA GLY A 679 -26.93 11.26 -29.02
C GLY A 679 -27.23 12.20 -27.86
N PHE A 680 -26.18 12.79 -27.27
CA PHE A 680 -26.25 13.55 -26.02
C PHE A 680 -26.26 15.06 -26.25
N SER A 681 -25.41 15.57 -27.15
CA SER A 681 -25.31 17.01 -27.43
C SER A 681 -24.89 17.23 -28.88
N ARG A 682 -25.64 18.05 -29.62
CA ARG A 682 -25.31 18.49 -30.99
C ARG A 682 -25.16 20.01 -31.00
N ILE A 683 -24.11 20.51 -31.64
CA ILE A 683 -23.92 21.93 -31.94
C ILE A 683 -23.80 22.14 -33.46
N GLU A 684 -24.50 23.12 -34.00
CA GLU A 684 -24.45 23.50 -35.42
C GLU A 684 -24.21 25.00 -35.53
N LEU A 685 -23.25 25.43 -36.37
CA LEU A 685 -22.88 26.84 -36.48
C LEU A 685 -24.05 27.68 -37.02
N ALA A 686 -24.26 28.85 -36.41
CA ALA A 686 -25.27 29.83 -36.78
C ALA A 686 -24.66 31.19 -37.17
N GLU A 687 -23.51 31.55 -36.60
CA GLU A 687 -22.75 32.74 -36.95
C GLU A 687 -21.27 32.58 -36.57
N ILE A 688 -20.36 33.19 -37.32
CA ILE A 688 -18.96 33.34 -36.90
C ILE A 688 -18.39 34.69 -37.34
N ASN A 689 -17.81 35.39 -36.37
CA ASN A 689 -17.11 36.65 -36.50
C ASN A 689 -15.64 36.42 -36.10
N VAL A 690 -14.72 36.80 -36.99
CA VAL A 690 -13.26 36.63 -36.78
C VAL A 690 -12.59 37.97 -37.04
N GLU A 691 -12.14 38.62 -35.98
CA GLU A 691 -11.35 39.84 -36.07
C GLU A 691 -9.87 39.49 -36.29
N LYS A 692 -9.50 39.48 -37.57
CA LYS A 692 -8.14 39.19 -38.07
C LYS A 692 -7.11 40.12 -37.42
N SER A 693 -6.28 39.54 -36.56
CA SER A 693 -5.28 40.20 -35.74
C SER A 693 -4.05 40.58 -36.57
N GLY A 694 -3.58 41.81 -36.39
CA GLY A 694 -2.29 42.25 -36.95
C GLY A 694 -1.14 41.69 -36.13
N ASN A 695 -0.84 40.39 -36.25
CA ASN A 695 -0.02 39.57 -35.33
C ASN A 695 1.28 40.21 -34.80
N VAL A 696 1.96 41.06 -35.58
CA VAL A 696 3.18 41.75 -35.13
C VAL A 696 2.89 43.04 -34.34
N PHE A 697 1.84 43.79 -34.70
CA PHE A 697 1.53 45.08 -34.07
C PHE A 697 0.66 44.94 -32.81
N ARG A 698 -0.27 43.97 -32.78
CA ARG A 698 -1.07 43.64 -31.57
C ARG A 698 -0.17 43.26 -30.41
N ARG A 699 0.70 42.26 -30.60
CA ARG A 699 1.70 41.80 -29.61
C ARG A 699 2.69 42.89 -29.15
N LEU A 700 2.78 44.03 -29.85
CA LEU A 700 3.59 45.20 -29.48
C LEU A 700 2.80 46.33 -28.77
N SER A 701 1.48 46.42 -28.99
CA SER A 701 0.61 47.41 -28.30
C SER A 701 -0.06 46.84 -27.06
N SER A 702 -0.36 45.55 -27.10
CA SER A 702 -0.96 44.72 -26.06
C SER A 702 -0.09 43.46 -25.95
N PRO A 703 0.96 43.45 -25.12
CA PRO A 703 1.62 42.20 -24.77
C PRO A 703 0.60 41.32 -24.03
N ALA A 704 0.59 40.02 -24.33
CA ALA A 704 -0.38 39.12 -23.73
C ALA A 704 -0.17 39.05 -22.20
N GLN A 705 -1.28 39.08 -21.46
CA GLN A 705 -1.30 39.17 -20.01
C GLN A 705 -1.31 37.78 -19.40
N ILE A 706 -0.30 37.50 -18.57
CA ILE A 706 -0.23 36.26 -17.78
C ILE A 706 -1.31 36.31 -16.70
N VAL A 707 -2.16 35.28 -16.68
CA VAL A 707 -3.33 35.16 -15.79
C VAL A 707 -3.38 33.74 -15.21
N LYS A 708 -3.74 33.61 -13.94
CA LYS A 708 -4.00 32.32 -13.28
C LYS A 708 -5.48 31.93 -13.39
N MET A 709 -5.79 30.65 -13.29
CA MET A 709 -7.18 30.15 -13.33
C MET A 709 -8.06 30.76 -12.22
N GLN A 710 -7.50 30.97 -11.03
CA GLN A 710 -8.16 31.58 -9.87
C GLN A 710 -8.45 33.07 -10.12
N ASP A 711 -7.59 33.77 -10.86
CA ASP A 711 -7.76 35.19 -11.17
C ASP A 711 -8.87 35.44 -12.22
N PHE A 712 -9.49 34.39 -12.79
CA PHE A 712 -10.57 34.54 -13.79
C PHE A 712 -11.78 35.31 -13.24
N GLU A 713 -12.16 35.08 -11.97
CA GLU A 713 -13.26 35.81 -11.31
C GLU A 713 -12.98 37.32 -11.14
N ASN A 714 -11.74 37.76 -11.32
CA ASN A 714 -11.32 39.15 -11.16
C ASN A 714 -11.21 39.89 -12.51
N ILE A 715 -11.43 39.21 -13.65
CA ILE A 715 -11.19 39.75 -14.99
C ILE A 715 -12.52 40.16 -15.66
N PRO A 716 -12.68 41.44 -16.07
CA PRO A 716 -13.92 41.92 -16.70
C PRO A 716 -14.25 41.24 -18.02
N ASP A 717 -13.22 40.87 -18.82
CA ASP A 717 -13.39 40.24 -20.13
C ASP A 717 -13.89 38.78 -20.01
N PHE A 718 -13.76 38.18 -18.82
CA PHE A 718 -14.32 36.88 -18.46
C PHE A 718 -15.68 37.01 -17.75
N ASP A 719 -16.31 38.19 -17.77
CA ASP A 719 -17.57 38.52 -17.08
C ASP A 719 -17.51 38.33 -15.54
N TYR A 720 -16.31 38.27 -14.95
CA TYR A 720 -16.05 37.90 -13.55
C TYR A 720 -16.48 36.47 -13.18
N ASP A 721 -16.55 35.55 -14.14
CA ASP A 721 -16.81 34.14 -13.87
C ASP A 721 -15.53 33.40 -13.43
N PRO A 722 -15.55 32.63 -12.32
CA PRO A 722 -14.42 31.79 -11.92
C PRO A 722 -14.18 30.63 -12.90
N TYR A 723 -12.96 30.09 -12.91
CA TYR A 723 -12.68 28.84 -13.60
C TYR A 723 -13.45 27.68 -12.96
N LYS A 724 -14.18 26.92 -13.78
CA LYS A 724 -15.04 25.79 -13.39
C LYS A 724 -14.45 24.50 -13.94
N ILE A 725 -14.22 23.52 -13.07
CA ILE A 725 -13.87 22.16 -13.50
C ILE A 725 -15.16 21.45 -13.95
N SER A 726 -15.14 20.87 -15.15
CA SER A 726 -16.25 20.10 -15.71
C SER A 726 -15.76 18.98 -16.62
N ASN A 727 -16.55 17.91 -16.76
CA ASN A 727 -16.26 16.86 -17.73
C ASN A 727 -16.62 17.37 -19.13
N GLN A 728 -15.62 17.58 -19.99
CA GLN A 728 -15.82 18.24 -21.29
C GLN A 728 -14.96 17.63 -22.40
N THR A 729 -15.48 17.70 -23.63
CA THR A 729 -14.80 17.23 -24.85
C THR A 729 -15.08 18.19 -26.01
N GLY A 730 -14.02 18.82 -26.54
CA GLY A 730 -14.17 20.00 -27.38
C GLY A 730 -14.96 21.08 -26.66
N PHE A 731 -16.09 21.49 -27.25
CA PHE A 731 -17.06 22.43 -26.67
C PHE A 731 -18.30 21.76 -26.04
N HIS A 732 -18.31 20.42 -25.88
CA HIS A 732 -19.41 19.71 -25.23
C HIS A 732 -19.12 19.42 -23.77
N THR A 733 -19.94 19.95 -22.87
CA THR A 733 -19.95 19.58 -21.44
C THR A 733 -20.87 18.38 -21.19
N ILE A 734 -20.44 17.46 -20.33
CA ILE A 734 -21.15 16.24 -19.94
C ILE A 734 -21.53 16.35 -18.47
N ASN A 735 -22.81 16.63 -18.20
CA ASN A 735 -23.41 16.66 -16.87
C ASN A 735 -24.78 15.96 -16.94
N PHE A 736 -25.08 15.03 -16.02
CA PHE A 736 -26.35 14.28 -16.01
C PHE A 736 -27.50 15.05 -15.31
N ASP A 737 -27.25 16.24 -14.76
CA ASP A 737 -28.29 17.22 -14.40
C ASP A 737 -29.35 17.45 -15.48
N GLU A 738 -28.95 17.44 -16.77
CA GLU A 738 -29.89 17.62 -17.90
C GLU A 738 -30.80 16.39 -18.15
N ASP A 739 -30.52 15.24 -17.52
CA ASP A 739 -31.40 14.06 -17.52
C ASP A 739 -32.35 14.00 -16.30
N LEU A 740 -32.14 14.87 -15.29
CA LEU A 740 -32.88 14.89 -14.02
C LEU A 740 -34.01 15.96 -13.97
N LYS A 741 -34.20 16.75 -15.03
CA LYS A 741 -35.07 17.95 -15.07
C LYS A 741 -36.05 17.96 -16.26
#